data_AF-A0AA88GJ18-F1
#
_entry.id   AF-A0AA88GJ18-F1
#
_cell.length_a   1.000
_cell.length_b   1.000
_cell.length_c   1.000
_cell.angle_alpha   90.00
_cell.angle_beta   90.00
_cell.angle_gamma   90.00
#
_symmetry.space_group_name_H-M   'P 1'
#
loop_
_entity.id
_entity.type
_entity.pdbx_description
1 polymer ?
#
loop_
_entity_poly.entity_id
_entity_poly.type
_entity_poly.pdbx_seq_one_letter_code
_entity_poly.pdbx_strand_id
1 'polypeptide(L)'
;MFKITELVSSTFSQASSVITSHLPSVISGPNLAINSSTQSVRPLTSSDAHSNFDAISEDFAQFIERIGKVHSRELENEVILKMKIELRAKLSQHPNLLNDRYEMKEVILRLLYCEMMGHSTEHFAAIHVVNFCALSDLTTYEKRLAYLTLTLLLHRNHELMLLMINVLQKDLKSSRYLNVISALIASSKLINLETIPAILPFVVSLLKHQRSEVRKRAILTLHSFYLLEREEKCNKGESTDYLQYIELSLNDFDTSVLHVAMCFLCDYAADCHIQLLAKQREYLSQQLIEIIPEELKTIDKRVLKLSQVLVSILNQIVECNIFSDYIYGKLPAPWFQIKALQCLSLLGRYNKQVSQEMYEIIKSTYKRAEKAKNDIGTAVMFQCIKTATNIFPSPQLLNFIFDAVTRYLWNQEFKTVNERYISLEMLRMVLKANPGLVSKHQDMVIDSLDSHDETIQKLTTRLLVKMVNRKNVKLIVDRLTKYVKYVISVNDLYMAEEVIRYIIVVLEKYGMLDVKWYISALINFLQMVGNERNAEGKPLISENATSQFVRLSLKWLESEEDETIQFVCNFLYRMLEDVANGCKDGFSNSVCTLAVCVLKGMNYVLGDETSILPSIDKQVDVFIGILESSLDLDSCVKCYSLNALMDIYANANGADTLFEKMENSLSALKSSKNEEIVERTYQLYSIHNVRKEFCGEIDYLSKVFSREEVSTDSELPFLKSYVIEQVKKGASLYSHQKQKEVLDSLLTASSRANKPLIIKTDNINPQELNFKSDQVRPTNEASSKKSKVIWGPEDSIMMEEDNLNDTPELVKKMEAKLKAKQNVLHCDEDRMNSHKQAIKDFVKSESHNLVSTDTTNGISTCQIPEVVLQETEEPEMKITITC
;
A
#
# COMPACT_ATOMS: atom_id res chain seq x y z
N MET A 1 10.59 13.88 6.46
CA MET A 1 10.74 14.11 7.91
C MET A 1 11.12 12.82 8.64
N PHE A 2 10.27 11.78 8.72
CA PHE A 2 10.59 10.51 9.41
C PHE A 2 11.84 9.75 8.88
N LYS A 3 12.13 9.80 7.57
CA LYS A 3 13.36 9.22 6.99
C LYS A 3 14.66 9.98 7.32
N ILE A 4 14.57 11.26 7.69
CA ILE A 4 15.73 12.06 8.10
C ILE A 4 16.07 11.72 9.56
N THR A 5 15.07 11.43 10.39
CA THR A 5 15.26 11.01 11.79
C THR A 5 15.88 9.60 11.91
N GLU A 6 15.60 8.66 11.01
CA GLU A 6 16.25 7.33 10.97
C GLU A 6 17.72 7.39 10.51
N LEU A 7 18.05 8.25 9.55
CA LEU A 7 19.44 8.49 9.13
C LEU A 7 20.24 9.27 10.18
N VAL A 8 19.59 10.17 10.91
CA VAL A 8 20.20 10.85 12.07
C VAL A 8 20.35 9.90 13.26
N SER A 9 19.43 8.96 13.51
CA SER A 9 19.57 7.97 14.60
C SER A 9 20.65 6.92 14.31
N SER A 10 20.81 6.48 13.06
CA SER A 10 21.89 5.55 12.68
C SER A 10 23.28 6.19 12.79
N THR A 11 23.40 7.48 12.48
CA THR A 11 24.64 8.25 12.65
C THR A 11 24.88 8.63 14.12
N PHE A 12 23.85 8.88 14.93
CA PHE A 12 23.95 9.06 16.38
C PHE A 12 24.27 7.75 17.12
N SER A 13 23.76 6.60 16.69
CA SER A 13 24.09 5.29 17.27
C SER A 13 25.57 4.93 17.02
N GLN A 14 26.08 5.25 15.83
CA GLN A 14 27.51 5.08 15.51
C GLN A 14 28.43 6.18 16.08
N ALA A 15 27.88 7.29 16.55
CA ALA A 15 28.61 8.31 17.32
C ALA A 15 28.58 8.02 18.83
N SER A 16 27.48 7.45 19.35
CA SER A 16 27.31 7.06 20.76
C SER A 16 28.28 5.95 21.16
N SER A 17 28.59 5.02 20.25
CA SER A 17 29.65 4.01 20.46
C SER A 17 31.09 4.57 20.48
N VAL A 18 31.29 5.83 20.08
CA VAL A 18 32.59 6.53 20.17
C VAL A 18 32.64 7.47 21.38
N ILE A 19 31.50 7.91 21.90
CA ILE A 19 31.44 8.76 23.10
C ILE A 19 31.55 7.91 24.39
N THR A 20 31.18 6.64 24.34
CA THR A 20 31.21 5.74 25.51
C THR A 20 32.56 5.10 25.82
N SER A 21 33.57 5.21 24.96
CA SER A 21 34.91 4.65 25.25
C SER A 21 35.83 5.59 26.04
N HIS A 22 35.39 6.82 26.36
CA HIS A 22 36.22 7.81 27.07
C HIS A 22 35.50 8.67 28.13
N LEU A 23 34.40 8.20 28.73
CA LEU A 23 33.82 8.84 29.91
C LEU A 23 33.34 7.79 30.93
N PRO A 24 33.73 7.89 32.22
CA PRO A 24 33.15 7.07 33.27
C PRO A 24 31.66 7.41 33.42
N SER A 25 30.87 6.35 33.60
CA SER A 25 29.42 6.34 33.74
C SER A 25 28.90 7.31 34.81
N VAL A 26 28.12 8.31 34.40
CA VAL A 26 27.15 8.99 35.27
C VAL A 26 25.85 9.15 34.48
N ILE A 27 24.92 8.21 34.67
CA ILE A 27 23.49 8.41 34.36
C ILE A 27 22.74 8.16 35.67
N SER A 28 22.25 9.25 36.27
CA SER A 28 21.23 9.22 37.31
C SER A 28 19.85 9.25 36.65
N GLY A 29 19.07 8.18 36.81
CA GLY A 29 17.61 8.22 36.68
C GLY A 29 16.95 8.73 37.97
N PRO A 30 15.68 9.15 37.93
CA PRO A 30 15.02 9.82 39.04
C PRO A 30 14.46 8.84 40.09
N ASN A 31 14.62 9.24 41.36
CA ASN A 31 13.75 8.99 42.52
C ASN A 31 12.95 7.67 42.58
N LEU A 32 13.47 6.72 43.37
CA LEU A 32 12.67 5.86 44.25
C LEU A 32 13.38 5.80 45.61
N ALA A 33 12.61 6.02 46.67
CA ALA A 33 13.09 6.43 47.97
C ALA A 33 13.39 5.26 48.93
N ILE A 34 14.35 5.52 49.86
CA ILE A 34 14.46 4.98 51.23
C ILE A 34 15.04 3.54 51.40
N ASN A 35 16.33 3.42 51.79
CA ASN A 35 16.73 3.26 53.19
C ASN A 35 18.25 3.18 53.43
N SER A 36 18.63 3.58 54.63
CA SER A 36 19.93 3.81 55.24
C SER A 36 20.94 2.64 55.25
N SER A 37 22.22 2.94 55.01
CA SER A 37 23.29 2.84 56.03
C SER A 37 24.65 3.26 55.47
N THR A 38 25.38 3.93 56.34
CA THR A 38 26.61 4.69 56.18
C THR A 38 27.83 3.84 55.86
N GLN A 39 28.64 4.25 54.88
CA GLN A 39 30.11 4.28 54.99
C GLN A 39 30.72 5.26 53.98
N SER A 40 31.55 6.15 54.52
CA SER A 40 32.14 7.33 53.90
C SER A 40 33.17 7.02 52.81
N VAL A 41 33.02 7.65 51.64
CA VAL A 41 34.12 7.85 50.68
C VAL A 41 34.27 9.36 50.45
N ARG A 42 35.50 9.84 50.64
CA ARG A 42 35.91 11.26 50.56
C ARG A 42 35.54 11.89 49.21
N PRO A 43 35.17 13.19 49.14
CA PRO A 43 35.01 13.87 47.86
C PRO A 43 36.39 14.07 47.23
N LEU A 44 36.57 13.55 46.01
CA LEU A 44 37.67 13.96 45.14
C LEU A 44 37.49 15.43 44.80
N THR A 45 38.53 16.19 45.10
CA THR A 45 38.63 17.64 44.95
C THR A 45 38.53 18.07 43.49
N SER A 46 37.92 19.24 43.31
CA SER A 46 37.59 20.00 42.11
C SER A 46 38.79 20.49 41.29
N SER A 47 39.63 19.59 40.78
CA SER A 47 40.76 19.97 39.91
C SER A 47 40.74 19.34 38.51
N ASP A 48 40.01 18.24 38.28
CA ASP A 48 40.01 17.56 36.97
C ASP A 48 38.78 17.88 36.09
N ALA A 49 37.83 18.67 36.59
CA ALA A 49 36.60 19.04 35.87
C ALA A 49 36.73 20.34 35.02
N HIS A 50 37.90 20.98 35.00
CA HIS A 50 38.08 22.31 34.37
C HIS A 50 38.48 22.26 32.88
N SER A 51 38.59 21.09 32.25
CA SER A 51 39.05 20.98 30.84
C SER A 51 37.94 20.96 29.78
N ASN A 52 36.67 20.88 30.17
CA ASN A 52 35.54 20.77 29.23
C ASN A 52 34.74 22.08 29.03
N PHE A 53 35.00 23.14 29.81
CA PHE A 53 34.33 24.44 29.70
C PHE A 53 34.98 25.41 28.69
N ASP A 54 36.16 25.10 28.15
CA ASP A 54 36.87 25.94 27.16
C ASP A 54 36.26 25.90 25.73
N ALA A 55 35.18 25.13 25.53
CA ALA A 55 34.62 24.88 24.20
C ALA A 55 33.56 25.91 23.77
N ILE A 56 32.82 26.51 24.71
CA ILE A 56 31.62 27.33 24.47
C ILE A 56 31.80 28.68 25.16
N SER A 57 31.58 29.78 24.43
CA SER A 57 31.59 31.13 25.01
C SER A 57 30.51 31.27 26.09
N GLU A 58 30.85 31.88 27.22
CA GLU A 58 29.91 32.11 28.33
C GLU A 58 28.64 32.83 27.85
N ASP A 59 28.81 33.78 26.93
CA ASP A 59 27.71 34.51 26.28
C ASP A 59 26.78 33.58 25.50
N PHE A 60 27.34 32.59 24.79
CA PHE A 60 26.55 31.63 24.01
C PHE A 60 25.84 30.62 24.92
N ALA A 61 26.47 30.20 26.02
CA ALA A 61 25.83 29.35 27.02
C ALA A 61 24.63 30.07 27.67
N GLN A 62 24.80 31.33 28.07
CA GLN A 62 23.70 32.15 28.60
C GLN A 62 22.60 32.37 27.56
N PHE A 63 22.95 32.50 26.28
CA PHE A 63 21.97 32.62 25.20
C PHE A 63 21.12 31.35 25.03
N ILE A 64 21.73 30.16 25.05
CA ILE A 64 21.00 28.88 25.01
C ILE A 64 20.08 28.75 26.24
N GLU A 65 20.55 29.12 27.42
CA GLU A 65 19.73 29.12 28.63
C GLU A 65 18.53 30.06 28.52
N ARG A 66 18.72 31.25 27.93
CA ARG A 66 17.62 32.20 27.67
C ARG A 66 16.58 31.61 26.73
N ILE A 67 17.00 30.96 25.63
CA ILE A 67 16.08 30.27 24.71
C ILE A 67 15.33 29.15 25.44
N GLY A 68 16.02 28.35 26.25
CA GLY A 68 15.39 27.29 27.03
C GLY A 68 14.33 27.78 28.03
N LYS A 69 14.37 29.06 28.43
CA LYS A 69 13.39 29.70 29.32
C LYS A 69 12.21 30.33 28.56
N VAL A 70 12.24 30.40 27.23
CA VAL A 70 11.15 30.98 26.44
C VAL A 70 9.94 30.03 26.41
N HIS A 71 8.74 30.57 26.66
CA HIS A 71 7.50 29.79 26.69
C HIS A 71 6.69 29.84 25.38
N SER A 72 7.03 30.71 24.44
CA SER A 72 6.35 30.84 23.14
C SER A 72 7.31 30.61 21.98
N ARG A 73 6.87 29.79 21.02
CA ARG A 73 7.59 29.52 19.77
C ARG A 73 7.82 30.78 18.94
N GLU A 74 6.95 31.78 19.06
CA GLU A 74 7.08 33.06 18.33
C GLU A 74 8.27 33.87 18.85
N LEU A 75 8.39 34.01 20.17
CA LEU A 75 9.50 34.71 20.82
C LEU A 75 10.83 33.99 20.57
N GLU A 76 10.82 32.67 20.61
CA GLU A 76 11.97 31.83 20.27
C GLU A 76 12.45 32.10 18.83
N ASN A 77 11.52 32.09 17.87
CA ASN A 77 11.82 32.41 16.48
C ASN A 77 12.39 33.83 16.32
N GLU A 78 11.82 34.83 17.00
CA GLU A 78 12.33 36.22 16.93
C GLU A 78 13.76 36.35 17.44
N VAL A 79 14.06 35.71 18.57
CA VAL A 79 15.41 35.74 19.17
C VAL A 79 16.43 35.08 18.23
N ILE A 80 16.08 33.94 17.63
CA ILE A 80 16.98 33.25 16.69
C ILE A 80 17.13 34.05 15.39
N LEU A 81 16.07 34.69 14.89
CA LEU A 81 16.15 35.55 13.71
C LEU A 81 17.06 36.76 13.94
N LYS A 82 17.00 37.39 15.12
CA LYS A 82 17.93 38.46 15.51
C LYS A 82 19.37 37.98 15.46
N MET A 83 19.66 36.84 16.09
CA MET A 83 20.99 36.23 16.05
C MET A 83 21.42 35.91 14.61
N LYS A 84 20.53 35.38 13.77
CA LYS A 84 20.84 35.09 12.35
C LYS A 84 21.21 36.36 11.57
N ILE A 85 20.51 37.47 11.80
CA ILE A 85 20.82 38.77 11.19
C ILE A 85 22.20 39.26 11.66
N GLU A 86 22.48 39.18 12.96
CA GLU A 86 23.78 39.53 13.52
C GLU A 86 24.93 38.69 12.93
N LEU A 87 24.75 37.37 12.82
CA LEU A 87 25.73 36.46 12.23
C LEU A 87 25.98 36.79 10.75
N ARG A 88 24.92 37.09 9.99
CA ARG A 88 25.04 37.52 8.59
C ARG A 88 25.83 38.82 8.48
N ALA A 89 25.54 39.80 9.33
CA ALA A 89 26.26 41.07 9.35
C ALA A 89 27.74 40.85 9.69
N LYS A 90 28.05 40.04 10.70
CA LYS A 90 29.43 39.71 11.09
C LYS A 90 30.23 39.07 9.94
N LEU A 91 29.64 38.11 9.22
CA LEU A 91 30.29 37.43 8.09
C LEU A 91 30.50 38.34 6.88
N SER A 92 29.59 39.30 6.65
CA SER A 92 29.70 40.26 5.54
C SER A 92 30.65 41.43 5.82
N GLN A 93 30.74 41.90 7.07
CA GLN A 93 31.51 43.10 7.44
C GLN A 93 33.00 42.82 7.72
N HIS A 94 33.37 41.61 8.12
CA HIS A 94 34.73 41.25 8.50
C HIS A 94 35.33 40.16 7.60
N PRO A 95 35.90 40.51 6.43
CA PRO A 95 36.56 39.52 5.56
C PRO A 95 37.81 38.89 6.19
N ASN A 96 38.45 39.57 7.15
CA ASN A 96 39.60 39.05 7.91
C ASN A 96 39.21 38.09 9.06
N LEU A 97 37.92 37.84 9.28
CA LEU A 97 37.43 36.95 10.33
C LEU A 97 37.97 35.51 10.17
N LEU A 98 38.31 35.11 8.94
CA LEU A 98 38.93 33.81 8.67
C LEU A 98 40.28 33.63 9.41
N ASN A 99 40.99 34.74 9.68
CA ASN A 99 42.27 34.72 10.39
C ASN A 99 42.08 34.70 11.92
N ASP A 100 40.91 35.13 12.41
CA ASP A 100 40.54 35.04 13.82
C ASP A 100 39.81 33.72 14.10
N ARG A 101 40.59 32.72 14.49
CA ARG A 101 40.11 31.35 14.71
C ARG A 101 39.07 31.25 15.83
N TYR A 102 39.20 32.06 16.88
CA TYR A 102 38.33 31.99 18.05
C TYR A 102 36.94 32.53 17.70
N GLU A 103 36.88 33.70 17.08
CA GLU A 103 35.63 34.30 16.64
C GLU A 103 34.94 33.46 15.56
N MET A 104 35.71 32.92 14.59
CA MET A 104 35.13 32.07 13.53
C MET A 104 34.56 30.76 14.11
N LYS A 105 35.22 30.15 15.10
CA LYS A 105 34.70 28.97 15.83
C LYS A 105 33.36 29.29 16.49
N GLU A 106 33.25 30.45 17.15
CA GLU A 106 32.02 30.87 17.82
C GLU A 106 30.89 31.14 16.82
N VAL A 107 31.20 31.80 15.70
CA VAL A 107 30.25 32.01 14.61
C VAL A 107 29.74 30.68 14.05
N ILE A 108 30.63 29.71 13.80
CA ILE A 108 30.23 28.37 13.29
C ILE A 108 29.35 27.62 14.31
N LEU A 109 29.63 27.71 15.62
CA LEU A 109 28.79 27.10 16.66
C LEU A 109 27.38 27.72 16.69
N ARG A 110 27.29 29.05 16.62
CA ARG A 110 25.99 29.75 16.59
C ARG A 110 25.21 29.45 15.31
N LEU A 111 25.89 29.33 14.16
CA LEU A 111 25.28 28.89 12.89
C LEU A 111 24.74 27.46 12.97
N LEU A 112 25.54 26.54 13.52
CA LEU A 112 25.11 25.16 13.77
C LEU A 112 23.84 25.11 14.61
N TYR A 113 23.78 25.94 15.66
CA TYR A 113 22.60 26.04 16.52
C TYR A 113 21.38 26.61 15.77
N CYS A 114 21.53 27.69 14.99
CA CYS A 114 20.44 28.19 14.13
C CYS A 114 19.84 27.10 13.23
N GLU A 115 20.70 26.29 12.62
CA GLU A 115 20.29 25.21 11.72
C GLU A 115 19.59 24.08 12.50
N MET A 116 20.08 23.73 13.69
CA MET A 116 19.42 22.76 14.58
C MET A 116 18.02 23.22 15.02
N MET A 117 17.82 24.53 15.20
CA MET A 117 16.51 25.11 15.50
C MET A 117 15.60 25.23 14.26
N GLY A 118 16.09 24.85 13.07
CA GLY A 118 15.32 24.84 11.82
C GLY A 118 15.33 26.16 11.04
N HIS A 119 16.20 27.11 11.39
CA HIS A 119 16.36 28.35 10.65
C HIS A 119 17.51 28.24 9.64
N SER A 120 17.18 28.12 8.35
CA SER A 120 18.17 27.90 7.29
C SER A 120 19.24 28.99 7.23
N THR A 121 20.51 28.62 7.36
CA THR A 121 21.68 29.54 7.30
C THR A 121 22.58 29.33 6.08
N GLU A 122 22.26 28.34 5.24
CA GLU A 122 23.02 27.90 4.05
C GLU A 122 23.52 29.06 3.17
N HIS A 123 22.62 29.90 2.67
CA HIS A 123 22.90 30.88 1.60
C HIS A 123 24.07 31.83 1.86
N PHE A 124 24.33 32.19 3.12
CA PHE A 124 25.41 33.11 3.45
C PHE A 124 26.54 32.43 4.23
N ALA A 125 26.27 31.36 4.98
CA ALA A 125 27.28 30.73 5.81
C ALA A 125 28.16 29.73 5.05
N ALA A 126 27.60 29.00 4.07
CA ALA A 126 28.23 27.83 3.47
C ALA A 126 29.66 28.09 2.96
N ILE A 127 29.88 29.17 2.20
CA ILE A 127 31.19 29.50 1.64
C ILE A 127 32.25 29.80 2.70
N HIS A 128 31.87 30.52 3.77
CA HIS A 128 32.80 30.86 4.84
C HIS A 128 33.22 29.62 5.64
N VAL A 129 32.29 28.68 5.87
CA VAL A 129 32.60 27.42 6.56
C VAL A 129 33.47 26.51 5.68
N VAL A 130 33.22 26.44 4.36
CA VAL A 130 34.09 25.67 3.44
C VAL A 130 35.50 26.26 3.41
N ASN A 131 35.63 27.58 3.30
CA ASN A 131 36.93 28.26 3.32
C ASN A 131 37.67 28.04 4.65
N PHE A 132 36.95 28.07 5.77
CA PHE A 132 37.53 27.75 7.07
C PHE A 132 38.03 26.31 7.10
N CYS A 133 37.24 25.33 6.62
CA CYS A 133 37.64 23.93 6.57
C CYS A 133 38.90 23.67 5.71
N ALA A 134 39.11 24.47 4.66
CA ALA A 134 40.25 24.33 3.74
C ALA A 134 41.62 24.67 4.37
N LEU A 135 41.63 25.42 5.49
CA LEU A 135 42.85 25.82 6.19
C LEU A 135 43.63 24.58 6.70
N SER A 136 44.96 24.60 6.53
CA SER A 136 45.85 23.50 6.94
C SER A 136 46.14 23.48 8.43
N ASP A 137 46.12 24.64 9.08
CA ASP A 137 46.69 24.84 10.42
C ASP A 137 45.63 24.72 11.53
N LEU A 138 44.47 24.14 11.20
CA LEU A 138 43.37 23.94 12.13
C LEU A 138 43.64 22.79 13.10
N THR A 139 43.15 22.97 14.31
CA THR A 139 43.05 21.90 15.29
C THR A 139 42.03 20.85 14.82
N THR A 140 42.17 19.62 15.34
CA THR A 140 41.22 18.54 15.03
C THR A 140 39.79 18.89 15.46
N TYR A 141 39.63 19.65 16.56
CA TYR A 141 38.32 20.08 17.03
C TYR A 141 37.66 21.04 16.04
N GLU A 142 38.38 22.07 15.57
CA GLU A 142 37.87 23.05 14.61
C GLU A 142 37.48 22.40 13.29
N LYS A 143 38.30 21.47 12.79
CA LYS A 143 37.94 20.69 11.60
C LYS A 143 36.68 19.86 11.81
N ARG A 144 36.55 19.17 12.94
CA ARG A 144 35.35 18.39 13.26
C ARG A 144 34.09 19.25 13.31
N LEU A 145 34.19 20.41 13.95
CA LEU A 145 33.11 21.39 14.00
C LEU A 145 32.73 21.87 12.59
N ALA A 146 33.71 22.26 11.78
CA ALA A 146 33.48 22.69 10.41
C ALA A 146 32.83 21.60 9.56
N TYR A 147 33.36 20.38 9.57
CA TYR A 147 32.80 19.24 8.83
C TYR A 147 31.37 18.90 9.29
N LEU A 148 31.08 18.96 10.58
CA LEU A 148 29.73 18.75 11.11
C LEU A 148 28.77 19.81 10.58
N THR A 149 29.14 21.09 10.70
CA THR A 149 28.32 22.20 10.18
C THR A 149 28.13 22.07 8.67
N LEU A 150 29.17 21.73 7.90
CA LEU A 150 29.05 21.52 6.46
C LEU A 150 28.13 20.36 6.10
N THR A 151 28.11 19.27 6.87
CA THR A 151 27.17 18.15 6.63
C THR A 151 25.71 18.50 6.86
N LEU A 152 25.43 19.60 7.57
CA LEU A 152 24.08 20.11 7.79
C LEU A 152 23.72 21.22 6.79
N LEU A 153 24.68 22.08 6.46
CA LEU A 153 24.46 23.21 5.55
C LEU A 153 24.44 22.80 4.07
N LEU A 154 25.32 21.87 3.65
CA LEU A 154 25.48 21.55 2.24
C LEU A 154 24.56 20.40 1.81
N HIS A 155 23.73 20.67 0.81
CA HIS A 155 23.04 19.63 0.07
C HIS A 155 23.96 18.98 -0.98
N ARG A 156 23.65 17.73 -1.34
CA ARG A 156 24.36 16.95 -2.37
C ARG A 156 24.58 17.76 -3.66
N ASN A 157 23.58 18.47 -4.16
CA ASN A 157 23.69 19.20 -5.44
C ASN A 157 24.21 20.65 -5.32
N HIS A 158 24.87 21.01 -4.22
CA HIS A 158 25.30 22.39 -3.98
C HIS A 158 26.52 22.79 -4.85
N GLU A 159 26.59 24.04 -5.31
CA GLU A 159 27.65 24.54 -6.21
C GLU A 159 29.07 24.43 -5.60
N LEU A 160 29.17 24.56 -4.27
CA LEU A 160 30.43 24.47 -3.52
C LEU A 160 30.97 23.04 -3.36
N MET A 161 30.28 22.02 -3.89
CA MET A 161 30.72 20.64 -3.76
C MET A 161 32.09 20.37 -4.39
N LEU A 162 32.43 21.05 -5.49
CA LEU A 162 33.75 20.94 -6.11
C LEU A 162 34.87 21.41 -5.16
N LEU A 163 34.66 22.53 -4.48
CA LEU A 163 35.61 23.03 -3.48
C LEU A 163 35.70 22.07 -2.29
N MET A 164 34.56 21.52 -1.86
CA MET A 164 34.48 20.55 -0.78
C MET A 164 35.26 19.26 -1.09
N ILE A 165 35.16 18.74 -2.32
CA ILE A 165 35.88 17.54 -2.76
C ILE A 165 37.39 17.75 -2.68
N ASN A 166 37.88 18.91 -3.11
CA ASN A 166 39.30 19.24 -3.01
C ASN A 166 39.78 19.27 -1.54
N VAL A 167 38.96 19.82 -0.64
CA VAL A 167 39.25 19.82 0.81
C VAL A 167 39.24 18.40 1.38
N LEU A 168 38.26 17.58 1.02
CA LEU A 168 38.18 16.17 1.42
C LEU A 168 39.40 15.38 0.93
N GLN A 169 39.81 15.52 -0.33
CA GLN A 169 40.98 14.83 -0.88
C GLN A 169 42.27 15.21 -0.15
N LYS A 170 42.42 16.49 0.23
CA LYS A 170 43.56 16.97 1.03
C LYS A 170 43.56 16.34 2.43
N ASP A 171 42.42 16.32 3.10
CA ASP A 171 42.32 15.81 4.48
C ASP A 171 42.36 14.29 4.58
N LEU A 172 41.90 13.56 3.56
CA LEU A 172 42.04 12.09 3.46
C LEU A 172 43.51 11.65 3.36
N LYS A 173 44.41 12.51 2.88
CA LYS A 173 45.86 12.29 2.83
C LYS A 173 46.60 12.78 4.08
N SER A 174 45.88 13.32 5.07
CA SER A 174 46.52 13.90 6.25
C SER A 174 47.23 12.83 7.10
N SER A 175 48.37 13.19 7.69
CA SER A 175 49.06 12.36 8.68
C SER A 175 48.27 12.18 9.98
N ARG A 176 47.34 13.11 10.28
CA ARG A 176 46.51 13.07 11.48
C ARG A 176 45.26 12.24 11.22
N TYR A 177 45.23 11.02 11.78
CA TYR A 177 44.13 10.07 11.60
C TYR A 177 42.73 10.62 11.99
N LEU A 178 42.65 11.53 12.96
CA LEU A 178 41.36 12.16 13.34
C LEU A 178 40.80 13.10 12.26
N ASN A 179 41.67 13.75 11.48
CA ASN A 179 41.25 14.57 10.34
C ASN A 179 40.75 13.66 9.22
N VAL A 180 41.45 12.55 8.97
CA VAL A 180 41.02 11.50 8.03
C VAL A 180 39.65 10.94 8.41
N ILE A 181 39.42 10.61 9.68
CA ILE A 181 38.11 10.14 10.16
C ILE A 181 37.01 11.18 9.93
N SER A 182 37.29 12.45 10.21
CA SER A 182 36.32 13.54 10.02
C SER A 182 35.97 13.71 8.53
N ALA A 183 36.96 13.63 7.65
CA ALA A 183 36.79 13.66 6.21
C ALA A 183 36.01 12.44 5.70
N LEU A 184 36.26 11.24 6.22
CA LEU A 184 35.51 10.02 5.86
C LEU A 184 34.03 10.10 6.27
N ILE A 185 33.75 10.65 7.47
CA ILE A 185 32.38 10.87 7.93
C ILE A 185 31.68 11.88 7.03
N ALA A 186 32.32 13.01 6.72
CA ALA A 186 31.76 14.01 5.81
C ALA A 186 31.54 13.45 4.40
N SER A 187 32.48 12.64 3.91
CA SER A 187 32.40 11.95 2.62
C SER A 187 31.15 11.07 2.51
N SER A 188 30.75 10.39 3.59
CA SER A 188 29.57 9.51 3.57
C SER A 188 28.23 10.24 3.37
N LYS A 189 28.18 11.56 3.63
CA LYS A 189 26.96 12.36 3.54
C LYS A 189 26.94 13.32 2.35
N LEU A 190 28.08 13.95 2.07
CA LEU A 190 28.20 15.06 1.11
C LEU A 190 28.38 14.59 -0.34
N ILE A 191 28.91 13.39 -0.58
CA ILE A 191 29.31 12.94 -1.93
C ILE A 191 28.10 12.56 -2.79
N ASN A 192 28.23 12.80 -4.10
CA ASN A 192 27.26 12.47 -5.15
C ASN A 192 27.81 11.39 -6.06
N LEU A 193 26.95 10.79 -6.89
CA LEU A 193 27.35 9.76 -7.85
C LEU A 193 28.54 10.19 -8.74
N GLU A 194 28.50 11.41 -9.27
CA GLU A 194 29.55 11.94 -10.16
C GLU A 194 30.90 12.13 -9.46
N THR A 195 30.89 12.28 -8.14
CA THR A 195 32.06 12.65 -7.34
C THR A 195 32.67 11.46 -6.61
N ILE A 196 31.98 10.30 -6.61
CA ILE A 196 32.49 9.02 -6.09
C ILE A 196 33.84 8.66 -6.73
N PRO A 197 34.02 8.67 -8.08
CA PRO A 197 35.29 8.26 -8.69
C PRO A 197 36.49 9.11 -8.24
N ALA A 198 36.25 10.38 -7.89
CA ALA A 198 37.29 11.30 -7.43
C ALA A 198 37.77 11.01 -5.99
N ILE A 199 36.94 10.36 -5.16
CA ILE A 199 37.23 10.11 -3.74
C ILE A 199 37.50 8.63 -3.47
N LEU A 200 36.91 7.72 -4.25
CA LEU A 200 37.02 6.27 -4.11
C LEU A 200 38.47 5.76 -3.97
N PRO A 201 39.46 6.17 -4.80
CA PRO A 201 40.84 5.68 -4.67
C PRO A 201 41.46 5.99 -3.30
N PHE A 202 41.13 7.15 -2.73
CA PHE A 202 41.63 7.56 -1.41
C PHE A 202 41.00 6.69 -0.31
N VAL A 203 39.69 6.44 -0.39
CA VAL A 203 38.99 5.57 0.58
C VAL A 203 39.51 4.14 0.52
N VAL A 204 39.73 3.59 -0.67
CA VAL A 204 40.27 2.23 -0.87
C VAL A 204 41.68 2.11 -0.28
N SER A 205 42.53 3.14 -0.43
CA SER A 205 43.88 3.14 0.17
C SER A 205 43.85 3.08 1.70
N LEU A 206 42.81 3.67 2.32
CA LEU A 206 42.64 3.73 3.77
C LEU A 206 42.12 2.40 4.38
N LEU A 207 41.67 1.44 3.56
CA LEU A 207 41.32 0.09 4.03
C LEU A 207 42.51 -0.67 4.62
N LYS A 208 43.75 -0.31 4.27
CA LYS A 208 44.98 -0.95 4.79
C LYS A 208 45.68 -0.11 5.87
N HIS A 209 45.00 0.89 6.42
CA HIS A 209 45.59 1.80 7.40
C HIS A 209 45.90 1.08 8.73
N GLN A 210 46.98 1.48 9.42
CA GLN A 210 47.44 0.85 10.67
C GLN A 210 46.39 0.88 11.79
N ARG A 211 45.62 1.98 11.87
CA ARG A 211 44.55 2.19 12.85
C ARG A 211 43.22 1.59 12.41
N SER A 212 42.61 0.80 13.28
CA SER A 212 41.34 0.11 13.03
C SER A 212 40.15 1.07 12.90
N GLU A 213 40.19 2.21 13.60
CA GLU A 213 39.14 3.22 13.56
C GLU A 213 39.03 3.87 12.18
N VAL A 214 40.17 4.04 11.50
CA VAL A 214 40.23 4.57 10.12
C VAL A 214 39.70 3.52 9.15
N ARG A 215 40.13 2.25 9.26
CA ARG A 215 39.65 1.16 8.41
C ARG A 215 38.13 0.99 8.52
N LYS A 216 37.61 0.97 9.76
CA LYS A 216 36.17 0.93 10.05
C LYS A 216 35.41 2.05 9.35
N ARG A 217 35.91 3.29 9.42
CA ARG A 217 35.27 4.46 8.78
C ARG A 217 35.38 4.41 7.26
N ALA A 218 36.49 3.91 6.71
CA ALA A 218 36.67 3.75 5.28
C ALA A 218 35.64 2.75 4.71
N ILE A 219 35.39 1.62 5.38
CA ILE A 219 34.36 0.66 4.97
C ILE A 219 32.96 1.29 5.06
N LEU A 220 32.66 2.07 6.10
CA LEU A 220 31.37 2.79 6.19
C LEU A 220 31.20 3.79 5.03
N THR A 221 32.26 4.48 4.63
CA THR A 221 32.23 5.39 3.48
C THR A 221 32.02 4.61 2.18
N LEU A 222 32.69 3.47 1.98
CA LEU A 222 32.43 2.61 0.82
C LEU A 222 31.00 2.08 0.79
N HIS A 223 30.49 1.66 1.95
CA HIS A 223 29.11 1.23 2.09
C HIS A 223 28.14 2.36 1.71
N SER A 224 28.41 3.60 2.13
CA SER A 224 27.59 4.75 1.71
C SER A 224 27.64 4.99 0.19
N PHE A 225 28.80 4.84 -0.45
CA PHE A 225 28.91 4.96 -1.92
C PHE A 225 28.09 3.90 -2.65
N TYR A 226 28.13 2.67 -2.14
CA TYR A 226 27.30 1.59 -2.65
C TYR A 226 25.80 1.89 -2.52
N LEU A 227 25.34 2.39 -1.35
CA LEU A 227 23.93 2.75 -1.15
C LEU A 227 23.49 3.91 -2.05
N LEU A 228 24.36 4.91 -2.27
CA LEU A 228 24.11 6.01 -3.19
C LEU A 228 23.94 5.51 -4.63
N GLU A 229 24.87 4.69 -5.10
CA GLU A 229 24.75 4.08 -6.42
C GLU A 229 23.47 3.24 -6.54
N ARG A 230 23.07 2.52 -5.49
CA ARG A 230 21.82 1.74 -5.48
C ARG A 230 20.57 2.59 -5.70
N GLU A 231 20.48 3.74 -5.03
CA GLU A 231 19.33 4.63 -5.16
C GLU A 231 19.16 5.18 -6.59
N GLU A 232 20.27 5.37 -7.32
CA GLU A 232 20.27 5.93 -8.69
C GLU A 232 20.37 4.86 -9.81
N LYS A 233 20.74 3.61 -9.47
CA LYS A 233 20.88 2.45 -10.38
C LYS A 233 19.60 2.03 -11.12
N CYS A 234 18.47 2.69 -10.88
CA CYS A 234 17.29 2.57 -11.75
C CYS A 234 17.56 3.06 -13.19
N ASN A 235 18.68 3.75 -13.48
CA ASN A 235 18.87 4.40 -14.79
C ASN A 235 20.14 4.09 -15.61
N LYS A 236 21.28 3.56 -15.11
CA LYS A 236 22.48 3.28 -15.95
C LYS A 236 23.34 2.12 -15.44
N GLY A 237 23.86 1.31 -16.37
CA GLY A 237 24.36 -0.06 -16.16
C GLY A 237 25.88 -0.26 -16.03
N GLU A 238 26.60 0.56 -15.29
CA GLU A 238 28.01 0.27 -14.92
C GLU A 238 28.12 0.26 -13.38
N SER A 239 28.32 -0.92 -12.79
CA SER A 239 28.47 -1.07 -11.34
C SER A 239 29.92 -1.35 -11.00
N THR A 240 30.47 -0.55 -10.08
CA THR A 240 31.74 -0.83 -9.41
C THR A 240 31.61 -2.18 -8.65
N ASP A 241 32.60 -3.07 -8.77
CA ASP A 241 32.58 -4.36 -8.04
C ASP A 241 33.01 -4.15 -6.58
N TYR A 242 32.04 -3.84 -5.73
CA TYR A 242 32.28 -3.63 -4.29
C TYR A 242 32.59 -4.93 -3.54
N LEU A 243 32.35 -6.10 -4.13
CA LEU A 243 32.53 -7.38 -3.46
C LEU A 243 33.99 -7.61 -3.05
N GLN A 244 34.94 -7.23 -3.92
CA GLN A 244 36.36 -7.34 -3.62
C GLN A 244 36.75 -6.59 -2.33
N TYR A 245 36.18 -5.41 -2.08
CA TYR A 245 36.46 -4.63 -0.88
C TYR A 245 35.85 -5.27 0.38
N ILE A 246 34.68 -5.91 0.24
CA ILE A 246 34.04 -6.64 1.33
C ILE A 246 34.88 -7.86 1.71
N GLU A 247 35.32 -8.66 0.73
CA GLU A 247 36.18 -9.83 0.94
C GLU A 247 37.47 -9.49 1.68
N LEU A 248 38.13 -8.39 1.28
CA LEU A 248 39.32 -7.89 1.95
C LEU A 248 39.04 -7.49 3.41
N SER A 249 37.88 -6.88 3.66
CA SER A 249 37.51 -6.35 4.99
C SER A 249 37.04 -7.44 5.96
N LEU A 250 36.53 -8.57 5.46
CA LEU A 250 36.13 -9.72 6.28
C LEU A 250 37.30 -10.52 6.85
N ASN A 251 38.52 -10.28 6.35
CA ASN A 251 39.76 -10.89 6.85
C ASN A 251 40.49 -10.01 7.88
N ASP A 252 39.85 -8.96 8.40
CA ASP A 252 40.45 -8.07 9.39
C ASP A 252 40.53 -8.71 10.79
N PHE A 253 41.54 -8.34 11.58
CA PHE A 253 41.71 -8.84 12.95
C PHE A 253 40.77 -8.14 13.94
N ASP A 254 40.38 -6.90 13.66
CA ASP A 254 39.59 -6.09 14.57
C ASP A 254 38.08 -6.38 14.44
N THR A 255 37.47 -6.78 15.56
CA THR A 255 36.03 -7.11 15.62
C THR A 255 35.14 -5.95 15.16
N SER A 256 35.53 -4.70 15.43
CA SER A 256 34.76 -3.52 15.01
C SER A 256 34.77 -3.30 13.49
N VAL A 257 35.86 -3.66 12.82
CA VAL A 257 36.02 -3.58 11.37
C VAL A 257 35.20 -4.69 10.72
N LEU A 258 35.33 -5.92 11.24
CA LEU A 258 34.53 -7.08 10.82
C LEU A 258 33.03 -6.82 10.93
N HIS A 259 32.58 -6.21 12.03
CA HIS A 259 31.16 -5.90 12.22
C HIS A 259 30.62 -4.94 11.15
N VAL A 260 31.41 -3.93 10.77
CA VAL A 260 31.01 -2.99 9.71
C VAL A 260 31.02 -3.67 8.34
N ALA A 261 32.04 -4.49 8.06
CA ALA A 261 32.09 -5.30 6.83
C ALA A 261 30.87 -6.24 6.74
N MET A 262 30.42 -6.80 7.87
CA MET A 262 29.22 -7.62 7.94
C MET A 262 27.95 -6.86 7.58
N CYS A 263 27.80 -5.64 8.11
CA CYS A 263 26.66 -4.79 7.77
C CYS A 263 26.64 -4.48 6.27
N PHE A 264 27.81 -4.16 5.70
CA PHE A 264 27.93 -3.92 4.26
C PHE A 264 27.60 -5.17 3.43
N LEU A 265 28.13 -6.34 3.81
CA LEU A 265 27.79 -7.61 3.15
C LEU A 265 26.30 -7.93 3.24
N CYS A 266 25.66 -7.67 4.39
CA CYS A 266 24.24 -7.94 4.58
C CYS A 266 23.37 -7.12 3.61
N ASP A 267 23.67 -5.84 3.44
CA ASP A 267 22.93 -4.96 2.52
C ASP A 267 23.24 -5.33 1.05
N TYR A 268 24.50 -5.64 0.73
CA TYR A 268 24.89 -6.14 -0.59
C TYR A 268 24.17 -7.45 -0.96
N ALA A 269 24.12 -8.42 -0.04
CA ALA A 269 23.44 -9.69 -0.24
C ALA A 269 21.92 -9.52 -0.40
N ALA A 270 21.31 -8.58 0.33
CA ALA A 270 19.89 -8.25 0.18
C ALA A 270 19.58 -7.70 -1.22
N ASP A 271 20.42 -6.81 -1.74
CA ASP A 271 20.23 -6.25 -3.08
C ASP A 271 20.45 -7.29 -4.18
N CYS A 272 21.43 -8.19 -4.03
CA CYS A 272 21.58 -9.33 -4.93
C CYS A 272 20.31 -10.18 -5.00
N HIS A 273 19.62 -10.39 -3.86
CA HIS A 273 18.32 -11.08 -3.85
C HIS A 273 17.22 -10.28 -4.52
N ILE A 274 17.14 -8.97 -4.30
CA ILE A 274 16.14 -8.11 -4.94
C ILE A 274 16.31 -8.17 -6.46
N GLN A 275 17.55 -8.06 -6.94
CA GLN A 275 17.87 -8.18 -8.37
C GLN A 275 17.52 -9.57 -8.92
N LEU A 276 17.78 -10.64 -8.16
CA LEU A 276 17.39 -12.00 -8.53
C LEU A 276 15.87 -12.13 -8.67
N LEU A 277 15.10 -11.64 -7.69
CA LEU A 277 13.64 -11.68 -7.71
C LEU A 277 13.06 -10.82 -8.85
N ALA A 278 13.65 -9.66 -9.13
CA ALA A 278 13.26 -8.82 -10.26
C ALA A 278 13.48 -9.54 -11.59
N LYS A 279 14.65 -10.16 -11.79
CA LYS A 279 14.95 -10.98 -12.98
C LYS A 279 14.03 -12.19 -13.12
N GLN A 280 13.70 -12.85 -12.01
CA GLN A 280 12.73 -13.95 -12.01
C GLN A 280 11.35 -13.48 -12.46
N ARG A 281 10.86 -12.33 -11.94
CA ARG A 281 9.56 -11.77 -12.35
C ARG A 281 9.55 -11.36 -13.81
N GLU A 282 10.62 -10.74 -14.31
CA GLU A 282 10.75 -10.34 -15.71
C GLU A 282 10.82 -11.56 -16.64
N TYR A 283 11.53 -12.62 -16.25
CA TYR A 283 11.57 -13.87 -17.01
C TYR A 283 10.20 -14.55 -17.06
N LEU A 284 9.49 -14.60 -15.93
CA LEU A 284 8.13 -15.16 -15.84
C LEU A 284 7.12 -14.36 -16.67
N SER A 285 7.25 -13.03 -16.75
CA SER A 285 6.36 -12.20 -17.56
C SER A 285 6.66 -12.28 -19.06
N GLN A 286 7.90 -12.53 -19.45
CA GLN A 286 8.32 -12.57 -20.85
C GLN A 286 8.18 -13.95 -21.52
N GLN A 287 8.12 -15.07 -20.78
CA GLN A 287 8.24 -16.40 -21.39
C GLN A 287 7.10 -17.41 -21.21
N LEU A 288 6.04 -17.19 -20.42
CA LEU A 288 4.98 -18.22 -20.23
C LEU A 288 5.56 -19.61 -19.82
N ILE A 289 6.76 -19.65 -19.23
CA ILE A 289 7.43 -20.88 -18.79
C ILE A 289 7.35 -20.95 -17.27
N GLU A 290 6.75 -22.02 -16.74
CA GLU A 290 6.64 -22.30 -15.30
C GLU A 290 8.00 -22.64 -14.64
N ILE A 291 9.03 -22.93 -15.44
CA ILE A 291 10.33 -23.43 -14.96
C ILE A 291 11.42 -22.35 -15.05
N ILE A 292 11.79 -21.81 -13.89
CA ILE A 292 12.90 -20.85 -13.74
C ILE A 292 14.24 -21.59 -13.99
N PRO A 293 15.14 -21.07 -14.86
CA PRO A 293 16.49 -21.61 -15.09
C PRO A 293 17.31 -21.72 -13.79
N GLU A 294 18.18 -22.73 -13.66
CA GLU A 294 18.98 -22.93 -12.43
C GLU A 294 19.87 -21.73 -12.08
N GLU A 295 20.35 -20.99 -13.08
CA GLU A 295 21.15 -19.78 -12.89
C GLU A 295 20.38 -18.64 -12.20
N LEU A 296 19.06 -18.62 -12.34
CA LEU A 296 18.16 -17.66 -11.71
C LEU A 296 17.61 -18.17 -10.38
N LYS A 297 17.99 -19.36 -9.90
CA LYS A 297 17.55 -19.88 -8.58
C LYS A 297 18.44 -19.43 -7.42
N THR A 298 19.70 -19.10 -7.68
CA THR A 298 20.69 -18.79 -6.63
C THR A 298 21.37 -17.46 -6.83
N ILE A 299 21.80 -16.83 -5.72
CA ILE A 299 22.66 -15.63 -5.74
C ILE A 299 24.02 -15.97 -6.38
N ASP A 300 24.76 -14.94 -6.81
CA ASP A 300 26.16 -15.05 -7.25
C ASP A 300 26.96 -15.98 -6.32
N LYS A 301 27.58 -17.00 -6.94
CA LYS A 301 28.39 -18.03 -6.28
C LYS A 301 29.54 -17.42 -5.46
N ARG A 302 30.05 -16.24 -5.84
CA ARG A 302 31.10 -15.54 -5.08
C ARG A 302 30.60 -15.13 -3.69
N VAL A 303 29.40 -14.58 -3.60
CA VAL A 303 28.78 -14.18 -2.33
C VAL A 303 28.44 -15.41 -1.48
N LEU A 304 27.99 -16.50 -2.12
CA LEU A 304 27.68 -17.74 -1.40
C LEU A 304 28.90 -18.36 -0.72
N LYS A 305 30.11 -18.25 -1.28
CA LYS A 305 31.34 -18.74 -0.64
C LYS A 305 31.63 -18.05 0.69
N LEU A 306 31.15 -16.82 0.89
CA LEU A 306 31.34 -16.09 2.14
C LEU A 306 30.54 -16.68 3.30
N SER A 307 29.50 -17.46 3.04
CA SER A 307 28.69 -18.11 4.09
C SER A 307 29.53 -18.95 5.06
N GLN A 308 30.53 -19.68 4.58
CA GLN A 308 31.45 -20.47 5.42
C GLN A 308 32.27 -19.57 6.35
N VAL A 309 32.76 -18.44 5.84
CA VAL A 309 33.48 -17.43 6.63
C VAL A 309 32.56 -16.86 7.70
N LEU A 310 31.29 -16.58 7.37
CA LEU A 310 30.30 -16.07 8.32
C LEU A 310 29.99 -17.05 9.45
N VAL A 311 29.81 -18.33 9.12
CA VAL A 311 29.58 -19.38 10.12
C VAL A 311 30.80 -19.50 11.04
N SER A 312 32.01 -19.44 10.50
CA SER A 312 33.25 -19.45 11.30
C SER A 312 33.34 -18.24 12.23
N ILE A 313 33.07 -17.03 11.74
CA ILE A 313 33.08 -15.80 12.55
C ILE A 313 32.03 -15.90 13.66
N LEU A 314 30.81 -16.37 13.34
CA LEU A 314 29.74 -16.52 14.33
C LEU A 314 30.10 -17.57 15.39
N ASN A 315 30.69 -18.70 15.00
CA ASN A 315 31.21 -19.70 15.94
C ASN A 315 32.21 -19.08 16.92
N GLN A 316 33.20 -18.34 16.42
CA GLN A 316 34.19 -17.67 17.27
C GLN A 316 33.56 -16.69 18.27
N ILE A 317 32.55 -15.93 17.84
CA ILE A 317 31.82 -15.01 18.71
C ILE A 317 31.07 -15.79 19.79
N VAL A 318 30.34 -16.86 19.43
CA VAL A 318 29.53 -17.67 20.36
C VAL A 318 30.42 -18.39 21.40
N GLU A 319 31.62 -18.83 21.00
CA GLU A 319 32.65 -19.40 21.87
C GLU A 319 33.34 -18.39 22.81
N CYS A 320 32.97 -17.10 22.73
CA CYS A 320 33.55 -16.01 23.50
C CYS A 320 35.03 -15.71 23.19
N ASN A 321 35.49 -16.01 21.97
CA ASN A 321 36.85 -15.68 21.51
C ASN A 321 36.94 -14.22 21.01
N ILE A 322 36.45 -13.27 21.81
CA ILE A 322 36.41 -11.83 21.48
C ILE A 322 36.88 -10.99 22.67
N PHE A 323 37.31 -9.75 22.40
CA PHE A 323 37.70 -8.81 23.46
C PHE A 323 36.55 -8.57 24.45
N SER A 324 36.89 -8.42 25.73
CA SER A 324 35.93 -8.25 26.84
C SER A 324 34.98 -7.08 26.64
N ASP A 325 35.43 -6.03 25.94
CA ASP A 325 34.67 -4.79 25.71
C ASP A 325 33.40 -5.01 24.87
N TYR A 326 33.33 -6.13 24.13
CA TYR A 326 32.18 -6.49 23.30
C TYR A 326 31.16 -7.36 24.03
N ILE A 327 31.39 -7.73 25.29
CA ILE A 327 30.45 -8.54 26.07
C ILE A 327 29.37 -7.61 26.65
N TYR A 328 28.11 -7.85 26.27
CA TYR A 328 26.97 -7.09 26.75
C TYR A 328 25.89 -8.04 27.27
N GLY A 329 25.41 -7.79 28.50
CA GLY A 329 24.32 -8.59 29.09
C GLY A 329 24.60 -10.09 29.16
N LYS A 330 25.85 -10.48 29.50
CA LYS A 330 26.37 -11.87 29.53
C LYS A 330 26.48 -12.55 28.15
N LEU A 331 26.29 -11.80 27.05
CA LEU A 331 26.42 -12.31 25.69
C LEU A 331 27.59 -11.66 24.95
N PRO A 332 28.34 -12.43 24.16
CA PRO A 332 29.44 -11.90 23.36
C PRO A 332 28.92 -11.20 22.09
N ALA A 333 29.23 -9.91 21.91
CA ALA A 333 28.91 -9.11 20.72
C ALA A 333 27.49 -9.33 20.14
N PRO A 334 26.41 -9.10 20.90
CA PRO A 334 25.06 -9.48 20.49
C PRO A 334 24.58 -8.80 19.19
N TRP A 335 24.92 -7.52 18.97
CA TRP A 335 24.60 -6.84 17.70
C TRP A 335 25.32 -7.46 16.50
N PHE A 336 26.54 -7.97 16.70
CA PHE A 336 27.26 -8.69 15.66
C PHE A 336 26.57 -10.03 15.38
N GLN A 337 26.22 -10.81 16.41
CA GLN A 337 25.46 -12.05 16.22
C GLN A 337 24.16 -11.82 15.43
N ILE A 338 23.39 -10.78 15.78
CA ILE A 338 22.15 -10.44 15.08
C ILE A 338 22.42 -10.14 13.60
N LYS A 339 23.44 -9.33 13.29
CA LYS A 339 23.79 -8.98 11.91
C LYS A 339 24.32 -10.17 11.11
N ALA A 340 25.14 -11.01 11.72
CA ALA A 340 25.61 -12.25 11.09
C ALA A 340 24.44 -13.18 10.77
N LEU A 341 23.52 -13.39 11.72
CA LEU A 341 22.31 -14.19 11.51
C LEU A 341 21.41 -13.60 10.41
N GLN A 342 21.24 -12.27 10.35
CA GLN A 342 20.51 -11.61 9.27
C GLN A 342 21.14 -11.91 7.89
N CYS A 343 22.47 -11.79 7.79
CA CYS A 343 23.17 -12.11 6.56
C CYS A 343 23.04 -13.61 6.18
N LEU A 344 23.24 -14.52 7.14
CA LEU A 344 23.05 -15.96 6.93
C LEU A 344 21.61 -16.29 6.49
N SER A 345 20.60 -15.59 7.03
CA SER A 345 19.19 -15.79 6.64
C SER A 345 18.91 -15.47 5.16
N LEU A 346 19.68 -14.54 4.60
CA LEU A 346 19.65 -14.20 3.18
C LEU A 346 20.41 -15.26 2.39
N LEU A 347 21.69 -15.50 2.71
CA LEU A 347 22.55 -16.44 1.97
C LEU A 347 22.03 -17.88 1.93
N GLY A 348 21.36 -18.34 3.00
CA GLY A 348 20.78 -19.67 3.08
C GLY A 348 19.45 -19.83 2.33
N ARG A 349 18.84 -18.72 1.88
CA ARG A 349 17.55 -18.77 1.18
C ARG A 349 17.70 -19.51 -0.15
N TYR A 350 16.87 -20.53 -0.37
CA TYR A 350 16.87 -21.38 -1.56
C TYR A 350 18.14 -22.21 -1.82
N ASN A 351 19.09 -22.28 -0.86
CA ASN A 351 20.30 -23.09 -1.00
C ASN A 351 20.45 -24.10 0.14
N LYS A 352 20.25 -25.39 -0.17
CA LYS A 352 20.32 -26.49 0.81
C LYS A 352 21.73 -26.71 1.35
N GLN A 353 22.76 -26.70 0.50
CA GLN A 353 24.13 -27.00 0.90
C GLN A 353 24.65 -25.95 1.91
N VAL A 354 24.45 -24.68 1.59
CA VAL A 354 24.83 -23.55 2.46
C VAL A 354 24.02 -23.56 3.76
N SER A 355 22.73 -23.87 3.71
CA SER A 355 21.87 -23.94 4.90
C SER A 355 22.30 -25.04 5.88
N GLN A 356 22.83 -26.18 5.39
CA GLN A 356 23.25 -27.30 6.25
C GLN A 356 24.37 -26.91 7.22
N GLU A 357 25.31 -26.07 6.77
CA GLU A 357 26.40 -25.56 7.60
C GLU A 357 25.89 -24.61 8.70
N MET A 358 24.73 -23.98 8.50
CA MET A 358 24.15 -23.00 9.43
C MET A 358 23.34 -23.63 10.57
N TYR A 359 22.83 -24.86 10.42
CA TYR A 359 21.85 -25.41 11.35
C TYR A 359 22.37 -25.56 12.80
N GLU A 360 23.59 -26.06 12.97
CA GLU A 360 24.16 -26.27 14.31
C GLU A 360 24.56 -24.96 14.99
N ILE A 361 25.11 -23.99 14.24
CA ILE A 361 25.45 -22.68 14.81
C ILE A 361 24.21 -21.88 15.22
N ILE A 362 23.09 -21.99 14.49
CA ILE A 362 21.82 -21.36 14.90
C ILE A 362 21.33 -21.97 16.23
N LYS A 363 21.40 -23.29 16.40
CA LYS A 363 21.02 -23.97 17.66
C LYS A 363 21.93 -23.57 18.82
N SER A 364 23.24 -23.52 18.61
CA SER A 364 24.20 -23.15 19.66
C SER A 364 24.04 -21.69 20.09
N THR A 365 23.85 -20.78 19.12
CA THR A 365 23.58 -19.36 19.36
C THR A 365 22.29 -19.18 20.17
N TYR A 366 21.21 -19.86 19.78
CA TYR A 366 19.94 -19.82 20.52
C TYR A 366 20.11 -20.29 21.96
N LYS A 367 20.73 -21.45 22.19
CA LYS A 367 20.94 -22.01 23.55
C LYS A 367 21.78 -21.08 24.43
N ARG A 368 22.76 -20.37 23.86
CA ARG A 368 23.58 -19.39 24.59
C ARG A 368 22.74 -18.16 24.96
N ALA A 369 21.94 -17.66 24.02
CA ALA A 369 21.04 -16.53 24.23
C ALA A 369 19.97 -16.82 25.28
N GLU A 370 19.38 -18.02 25.27
CA GLU A 370 18.39 -18.49 26.24
C GLU A 370 18.95 -18.49 27.68
N LYS A 371 20.22 -18.86 27.86
CA LYS A 371 20.89 -18.85 29.17
C LYS A 371 21.09 -17.44 29.74
N ALA A 372 21.11 -16.40 28.90
CA ALA A 372 21.36 -15.04 29.36
C ALA A 372 20.19 -14.43 30.14
N LYS A 373 18.94 -14.84 29.82
CA LYS A 373 17.69 -14.38 30.46
C LYS A 373 17.55 -12.84 30.56
N ASN A 374 18.02 -12.13 29.53
CA ASN A 374 17.95 -10.67 29.41
C ASN A 374 17.29 -10.29 28.08
N ASP A 375 16.80 -9.06 27.94
CA ASP A 375 16.17 -8.54 26.71
C ASP A 375 17.04 -8.72 25.46
N ILE A 376 18.35 -8.52 25.60
CA ILE A 376 19.30 -8.72 24.52
C ILE A 376 19.42 -10.20 24.10
N GLY A 377 19.27 -11.12 25.05
CA GLY A 377 19.17 -12.55 24.76
C GLY A 377 17.89 -12.86 23.99
N THR A 378 16.77 -12.24 24.38
CA THR A 378 15.51 -12.34 23.64
C THR A 378 15.64 -11.83 22.20
N ALA A 379 16.35 -10.72 21.96
CA ALA A 379 16.61 -10.20 20.62
C ALA A 379 17.43 -11.17 19.75
N VAL A 380 18.47 -11.80 20.31
CA VAL A 380 19.26 -12.83 19.61
C VAL A 380 18.43 -14.09 19.35
N MET A 381 17.63 -14.54 20.32
CA MET A 381 16.71 -15.68 20.16
C MET A 381 15.71 -15.43 19.04
N PHE A 382 15.08 -14.25 19.02
CA PHE A 382 14.15 -13.83 17.96
C PHE A 382 14.81 -13.87 16.58
N GLN A 383 16.03 -13.33 16.45
CA GLN A 383 16.76 -13.36 15.19
C GLN A 383 17.15 -14.79 14.79
N CYS A 384 17.49 -15.68 15.73
CA CYS A 384 17.73 -17.10 15.44
C CYS A 384 16.49 -17.78 14.85
N ILE A 385 15.31 -17.54 15.44
CA ILE A 385 14.03 -18.06 14.93
C ILE A 385 13.77 -17.53 13.52
N LYS A 386 13.98 -16.23 13.29
CA LYS A 386 13.84 -15.60 11.96
C LYS A 386 14.74 -16.19 10.91
N THR A 387 15.96 -16.49 11.30
CA THR A 387 16.95 -17.10 10.42
C THR A 387 16.51 -18.52 10.08
N ALA A 388 16.14 -19.31 11.10
CA ALA A 388 15.72 -20.70 10.92
C ALA A 388 14.46 -20.87 10.06
N THR A 389 13.51 -19.93 10.10
CA THR A 389 12.30 -19.97 9.26
C THR A 389 12.54 -19.53 7.81
N ASN A 390 13.63 -18.81 7.53
CA ASN A 390 13.92 -18.24 6.22
C ASN A 390 14.91 -19.06 5.37
N ILE A 391 15.79 -19.83 6.01
CA ILE A 391 16.73 -20.73 5.34
C ILE A 391 16.04 -21.99 4.82
N PHE A 392 16.75 -22.82 4.05
CA PHE A 392 16.19 -24.07 3.55
C PHE A 392 15.72 -24.96 4.72
N PRO A 393 14.46 -25.44 4.72
CA PRO A 393 13.84 -26.07 5.89
C PRO A 393 14.52 -27.39 6.24
N SER A 394 14.80 -27.58 7.54
CA SER A 394 15.27 -28.85 8.11
C SER A 394 14.36 -29.26 9.26
N PRO A 395 13.84 -30.50 9.27
CA PRO A 395 12.88 -30.94 10.29
C PRO A 395 13.46 -30.89 11.70
N GLN A 396 14.76 -31.20 11.86
CA GLN A 396 15.42 -31.18 13.16
C GLN A 396 15.55 -29.76 13.72
N LEU A 397 15.89 -28.77 12.87
CA LEU A 397 15.98 -27.39 13.29
C LEU A 397 14.59 -26.82 13.58
N LEU A 398 13.60 -27.09 12.72
CA LEU A 398 12.23 -26.61 12.91
C LEU A 398 11.62 -27.16 14.20
N ASN A 399 11.78 -28.44 14.51
CA ASN A 399 11.30 -29.02 15.77
C ASN A 399 11.94 -28.34 16.99
N PHE A 400 13.26 -28.11 16.96
CA PHE A 400 13.94 -27.36 18.02
C PHE A 400 13.37 -25.93 18.17
N ILE A 401 13.10 -25.25 17.06
CA ILE A 401 12.53 -23.90 17.06
C ILE A 401 11.09 -23.90 17.59
N PHE A 402 10.27 -24.89 17.22
CA PHE A 402 8.91 -25.02 17.73
C PHE A 402 8.91 -25.26 19.25
N ASP A 403 9.74 -26.17 19.74
CA ASP A 403 9.90 -26.43 21.17
C ASP A 403 10.44 -25.19 21.90
N ALA A 404 11.37 -24.45 21.29
CA ALA A 404 11.91 -23.21 21.80
C ALA A 404 10.84 -22.11 21.92
N VAL A 405 10.02 -21.90 20.88
CA VAL A 405 8.91 -20.93 20.90
C VAL A 405 7.87 -21.34 21.94
N THR A 406 7.48 -22.61 22.02
CA THR A 406 6.57 -23.09 23.06
C THR A 406 7.15 -22.86 24.45
N ARG A 407 8.41 -23.22 24.72
CA ARG A 407 9.05 -22.95 26.01
C ARG A 407 9.05 -21.44 26.32
N TYR A 408 9.33 -20.59 25.35
CA TYR A 408 9.32 -19.14 25.54
C TYR A 408 7.91 -18.62 25.91
N LEU A 409 6.87 -19.09 25.22
CA LEU A 409 5.48 -18.69 25.48
C LEU A 409 4.95 -19.16 26.83
N TRP A 410 5.35 -20.36 27.29
CA TRP A 410 4.88 -20.92 28.56
C TRP A 410 5.64 -20.36 29.77
N ASN A 411 6.90 -19.97 29.60
CA ASN A 411 7.76 -19.51 30.70
C ASN A 411 7.53 -18.05 31.11
N GLN A 412 6.83 -17.27 30.28
CA GLN A 412 6.62 -15.84 30.48
C GLN A 412 5.16 -15.60 30.89
N GLU A 413 4.94 -15.13 32.12
CA GLU A 413 3.79 -14.25 32.37
C GLU A 413 4.04 -13.00 31.52
N PHE A 414 3.24 -12.74 30.48
CA PHE A 414 3.45 -11.62 29.53
C PHE A 414 3.35 -10.24 30.20
N LYS A 415 4.39 -9.90 30.96
CA LYS A 415 4.48 -8.74 31.87
C LYS A 415 4.65 -7.44 31.12
N THR A 416 5.36 -7.47 29.99
CA THR A 416 5.60 -6.28 29.17
C THR A 416 4.94 -6.37 27.80
N VAL A 417 4.55 -5.20 27.28
CA VAL A 417 4.00 -5.02 25.94
C VAL A 417 4.96 -5.55 24.86
N ASN A 418 6.27 -5.25 25.02
CA ASN A 418 7.32 -5.67 24.08
C ASN A 418 7.47 -7.19 23.99
N GLU A 419 7.43 -7.90 25.11
CA GLU A 419 7.52 -9.37 25.12
C GLU A 419 6.29 -10.01 24.47
N ARG A 420 5.10 -9.43 24.68
CA ARG A 420 3.87 -9.89 24.01
C ARG A 420 3.96 -9.69 22.51
N TYR A 421 4.43 -8.53 22.06
CA TYR A 421 4.66 -8.25 20.64
C TYR A 421 5.63 -9.27 20.01
N ILE A 422 6.78 -9.48 20.66
CA ILE A 422 7.79 -10.46 20.19
C ILE A 422 7.22 -11.87 20.12
N SER A 423 6.41 -12.26 21.11
CA SER A 423 5.76 -13.57 21.17
C SER A 423 4.81 -13.81 19.99
N LEU A 424 3.95 -12.82 19.70
CA LEU A 424 3.04 -12.88 18.55
C LEU A 424 3.82 -12.89 17.23
N GLU A 425 4.92 -12.15 17.15
CA GLU A 425 5.76 -12.12 15.97
C GLU A 425 6.48 -13.46 15.73
N MET A 426 6.98 -14.12 16.79
CA MET A 426 7.52 -15.48 16.71
C MET A 426 6.47 -16.48 16.21
N LEU A 427 5.24 -16.40 16.72
CA LEU A 427 4.12 -17.23 16.25
C LEU A 427 3.80 -16.98 14.77
N ARG A 428 3.79 -15.71 14.34
CA ARG A 428 3.57 -15.33 12.93
C ARG A 428 4.61 -15.93 12.00
N MET A 429 5.87 -16.01 12.44
CA MET A 429 6.96 -16.56 11.64
C MET A 429 6.87 -18.08 11.51
N VAL A 430 6.52 -18.76 12.60
CA VAL A 430 6.36 -20.22 12.64
C VAL A 430 5.09 -20.69 11.91
N LEU A 431 4.08 -19.83 11.77
CA LEU A 431 2.78 -20.17 11.19
C LEU A 431 2.87 -20.89 9.84
N LYS A 432 3.74 -20.45 8.93
CA LYS A 432 3.91 -21.09 7.60
C LYS A 432 4.48 -22.50 7.70
N ALA A 433 5.34 -22.77 8.69
CA ALA A 433 6.03 -24.05 8.83
C ALA A 433 5.24 -25.06 9.68
N ASN A 434 4.45 -24.59 10.65
CA ASN A 434 3.61 -25.45 11.49
C ASN A 434 2.34 -24.73 11.96
N PRO A 435 1.25 -24.75 11.14
CA PRO A 435 -0.03 -24.17 11.51
C PRO A 435 -0.68 -24.81 12.75
N GLY A 436 -0.37 -26.09 13.00
CA GLY A 436 -0.92 -26.84 14.13
C GLY A 436 -0.41 -26.33 15.48
N LEU A 437 0.84 -25.89 15.56
CA LEU A 437 1.41 -25.31 16.78
C LEU A 437 0.71 -24.01 17.16
N VAL A 438 0.53 -23.12 16.19
CA VAL A 438 -0.08 -21.80 16.43
C VAL A 438 -1.55 -21.95 16.85
N SER A 439 -2.24 -22.97 16.31
CA SER A 439 -3.61 -23.30 16.72
C SER A 439 -3.72 -23.67 18.21
N LYS A 440 -2.67 -24.24 18.83
CA LYS A 440 -2.66 -24.54 20.29
C LYS A 440 -2.59 -23.28 21.16
N HIS A 441 -2.06 -22.19 20.61
CA HIS A 441 -1.91 -20.90 21.29
C HIS A 441 -2.94 -19.87 20.81
N GLN A 442 -4.01 -20.32 20.15
CA GLN A 442 -5.01 -19.43 19.54
C GLN A 442 -5.69 -18.52 20.56
N ASP A 443 -6.01 -19.01 21.76
CA ASP A 443 -6.68 -18.23 22.80
C ASP A 443 -5.84 -17.01 23.20
N MET A 444 -4.53 -17.22 23.42
CA MET A 444 -3.58 -16.13 23.69
C MET A 444 -3.52 -15.09 22.56
N VAL A 445 -3.59 -15.53 21.30
CA VAL A 445 -3.61 -14.61 20.15
C VAL A 445 -4.91 -13.83 20.14
N ILE A 446 -6.06 -14.47 20.37
CA ILE A 446 -7.36 -13.80 20.40
C ILE A 446 -7.44 -12.78 21.54
N ASP A 447 -6.94 -13.12 22.73
CA ASP A 447 -6.89 -12.22 23.90
C ASP A 447 -5.99 -11.00 23.65
N SER A 448 -5.04 -11.09 22.72
CA SER A 448 -4.17 -9.97 22.36
C SER A 448 -4.88 -8.86 21.58
N LEU A 449 -6.08 -9.11 21.04
CA LEU A 449 -6.94 -8.06 20.47
C LEU A 449 -7.43 -7.07 21.52
N ASP A 450 -7.59 -7.52 22.77
CA ASP A 450 -8.08 -6.70 23.89
C ASP A 450 -6.96 -5.85 24.54
N SER A 451 -5.76 -5.80 23.92
CA SER A 451 -4.63 -5.02 24.41
C SER A 451 -4.84 -3.51 24.22
N HIS A 452 -4.26 -2.67 25.09
CA HIS A 452 -4.30 -1.21 24.95
C HIS A 452 -3.34 -0.65 23.88
N ASP A 453 -2.51 -1.50 23.26
CA ASP A 453 -1.50 -1.10 22.28
C ASP A 453 -1.96 -1.40 20.85
N GLU A 454 -2.15 -0.34 20.07
CA GLU A 454 -2.55 -0.40 18.66
C GLU A 454 -1.61 -1.27 17.80
N THR A 455 -0.31 -1.30 18.11
CA THR A 455 0.67 -2.11 17.36
C THR A 455 0.48 -3.61 17.59
N ILE A 456 0.14 -4.00 18.82
CA ILE A 456 -0.20 -5.38 19.16
C ILE A 456 -1.52 -5.76 18.50
N GLN A 457 -2.53 -4.88 18.57
CA GLN A 457 -3.81 -5.11 17.91
C GLN A 457 -3.64 -5.31 16.39
N LYS A 458 -2.85 -4.46 15.71
CA LYS A 458 -2.52 -4.59 14.28
C LYS A 458 -1.82 -5.90 13.95
N LEU A 459 -0.81 -6.27 14.72
CA LEU A 459 -0.10 -7.54 14.54
C LEU A 459 -1.03 -8.74 14.75
N THR A 460 -1.85 -8.69 15.79
CA THR A 460 -2.80 -9.73 16.16
C THR A 460 -3.84 -9.95 15.07
N THR A 461 -4.45 -8.89 14.55
CA THR A 461 -5.39 -8.96 13.43
C THR A 461 -4.75 -9.63 12.20
N ARG A 462 -3.53 -9.21 11.83
CA ARG A 462 -2.79 -9.81 10.71
C ARG A 462 -2.46 -11.27 10.93
N LEU A 463 -2.18 -11.67 12.18
CA LEU A 463 -1.89 -13.05 12.54
C LEU A 463 -3.14 -13.92 12.49
N LEU A 464 -4.25 -13.46 13.09
CA LEU A 464 -5.53 -14.18 13.11
C LEU A 464 -6.01 -14.51 11.70
N VAL A 465 -5.95 -13.55 10.79
CA VAL A 465 -6.37 -13.71 9.38
C VAL A 465 -5.53 -14.78 8.67
N LYS A 466 -4.23 -14.87 8.98
CA LYS A 466 -3.35 -15.92 8.42
C LYS A 466 -3.56 -17.28 9.09
N MET A 467 -4.03 -17.32 10.32
CA MET A 467 -4.33 -18.55 11.07
C MET A 467 -5.67 -19.18 10.72
N VAL A 468 -6.50 -18.50 9.92
CA VAL A 468 -7.83 -19.01 9.56
C VAL A 468 -7.73 -20.32 8.79
N ASN A 469 -8.44 -21.33 9.28
CA ASN A 469 -8.63 -22.64 8.69
C ASN A 469 -10.12 -23.04 8.78
N ARG A 470 -10.48 -24.20 8.19
CA ARG A 470 -11.87 -24.69 8.16
C ARG A 470 -12.49 -24.90 9.56
N LYS A 471 -11.67 -25.09 10.60
CA LYS A 471 -12.14 -25.39 11.97
C LYS A 471 -12.34 -24.13 12.81
N ASN A 472 -11.52 -23.10 12.62
CA ASN A 472 -11.53 -21.90 13.47
C ASN A 472 -12.14 -20.65 12.81
N VAL A 473 -12.48 -20.71 11.52
CA VAL A 473 -13.02 -19.55 10.77
C VAL A 473 -14.22 -18.89 11.46
N LYS A 474 -15.17 -19.68 11.97
CA LYS A 474 -16.39 -19.17 12.61
C LYS A 474 -16.06 -18.31 13.84
N LEU A 475 -15.13 -18.76 14.68
CA LEU A 475 -14.72 -18.06 15.89
C LEU A 475 -13.91 -16.79 15.57
N ILE A 476 -12.99 -16.87 14.60
CA ILE A 476 -12.13 -15.74 14.23
C ILE A 476 -12.96 -14.62 13.61
N VAL A 477 -13.87 -14.94 12.68
CA VAL A 477 -14.76 -13.94 12.06
C VAL A 477 -15.64 -13.27 13.11
N ASP A 478 -16.25 -14.02 14.03
CA ASP A 478 -17.06 -13.45 15.12
C ASP A 478 -16.26 -12.48 16.01
N ARG A 479 -15.03 -12.86 16.40
CA ARG A 479 -14.15 -12.00 17.20
C ARG A 479 -13.69 -10.76 16.43
N LEU A 480 -13.31 -10.90 15.16
CA LEU A 480 -12.91 -9.77 14.32
C LEU A 480 -14.07 -8.80 14.08
N THR A 481 -15.28 -9.29 13.83
CA THR A 481 -16.47 -8.46 13.65
C THR A 481 -16.81 -7.66 14.92
N LYS A 482 -16.71 -8.27 16.11
CA LYS A 482 -16.86 -7.57 17.39
C LYS A 482 -15.76 -6.51 17.60
N TYR A 483 -14.53 -6.83 17.22
CA TYR A 483 -13.41 -5.90 17.29
C TYR A 483 -13.60 -4.70 16.33
N VAL A 484 -14.10 -4.91 15.11
CA VAL A 484 -14.45 -3.80 14.19
C VAL A 484 -15.44 -2.84 14.84
N LYS A 485 -16.51 -3.36 15.46
CA LYS A 485 -17.48 -2.52 16.18
C LYS A 485 -16.83 -1.71 17.31
N TYR A 486 -15.92 -2.33 18.07
CA TYR A 486 -15.17 -1.62 19.10
C TYR A 486 -14.31 -0.50 18.50
N VAL A 487 -13.54 -0.79 17.45
CA VAL A 487 -12.65 0.17 16.77
C VAL A 487 -13.44 1.37 16.21
N ILE A 488 -14.61 1.11 15.59
CA ILE A 488 -15.53 2.14 15.14
C ILE A 488 -16.01 3.00 16.32
N SER A 489 -16.36 2.39 17.45
CA SER A 489 -16.80 3.14 18.64
C SER A 489 -15.73 4.04 19.26
N VAL A 490 -14.44 3.70 19.06
CA VAL A 490 -13.28 4.49 19.48
C VAL A 490 -12.88 5.53 18.41
N ASN A 491 -13.55 5.55 17.25
CA ASN A 491 -13.31 6.45 16.12
C ASN A 491 -11.93 6.28 15.44
N ASP A 492 -11.35 5.07 15.47
CA ASP A 492 -10.16 4.73 14.68
C ASP A 492 -10.56 4.12 13.33
N LEU A 493 -10.95 5.00 12.41
CA LEU A 493 -11.49 4.60 11.09
C LEU A 493 -10.44 3.93 10.20
N TYR A 494 -9.15 4.24 10.39
CA TYR A 494 -8.07 3.63 9.61
C TYR A 494 -7.91 2.16 9.97
N MET A 495 -7.87 1.84 11.26
CA MET A 495 -7.81 0.45 11.72
C MET A 495 -9.08 -0.32 11.32
N ALA A 496 -10.25 0.32 11.37
CA ALA A 496 -11.50 -0.29 10.93
C ALA A 496 -11.44 -0.71 9.45
N GLU A 497 -10.95 0.16 8.57
CA GLU A 497 -10.80 -0.12 7.12
C GLU A 497 -9.86 -1.31 6.86
N GLU A 498 -8.72 -1.39 7.58
CA GLU A 498 -7.81 -2.52 7.46
C GLU A 498 -8.45 -3.84 7.88
N VAL A 499 -9.16 -3.86 9.02
CA VAL A 499 -9.81 -5.07 9.55
C VAL A 499 -10.97 -5.51 8.65
N ILE A 500 -11.78 -4.57 8.18
CA ILE A 500 -12.87 -4.81 7.22
C ILE A 500 -12.34 -5.51 5.98
N ARG A 501 -11.23 -4.99 5.40
CA ARG A 501 -10.59 -5.61 4.23
C ARG A 501 -10.16 -7.04 4.50
N TYR A 502 -9.66 -7.34 5.70
CA TYR A 502 -9.29 -8.71 6.06
C TYR A 502 -10.51 -9.64 6.22
N ILE A 503 -11.58 -9.17 6.86
CA ILE A 503 -12.81 -9.95 7.03
C ILE A 503 -13.41 -10.29 5.66
N ILE A 504 -13.45 -9.33 4.73
CA ILE A 504 -13.90 -9.54 3.33
C ILE A 504 -13.14 -10.72 2.70
N VAL A 505 -11.80 -10.70 2.73
CA VAL A 505 -10.96 -11.76 2.15
C VAL A 505 -11.21 -13.13 2.80
N VAL A 506 -11.43 -13.16 4.13
CA VAL A 506 -11.72 -14.41 4.85
C VAL A 506 -13.09 -14.97 4.47
N LEU A 507 -14.13 -14.12 4.42
CA LEU A 507 -15.49 -14.50 4.04
C LEU A 507 -15.54 -15.03 2.60
N GLU A 508 -14.83 -14.39 1.67
CA GLU A 508 -14.74 -14.85 0.28
C GLU A 508 -14.08 -16.23 0.15
N LYS A 509 -13.01 -16.46 0.91
CA LYS A 509 -12.23 -17.71 0.82
C LYS A 509 -12.95 -18.90 1.46
N TYR A 510 -13.63 -18.69 2.58
CA TYR A 510 -14.19 -19.77 3.39
C TYR A 510 -15.73 -19.85 3.35
N GLY A 511 -16.41 -18.90 2.72
CA GLY A 511 -17.88 -18.88 2.68
C GLY A 511 -18.51 -20.08 1.96
N MET A 512 -17.81 -20.66 0.98
CA MET A 512 -18.27 -21.86 0.25
C MET A 512 -18.39 -23.14 1.11
N LEU A 513 -17.93 -23.15 2.36
CA LEU A 513 -18.00 -24.33 3.23
C LEU A 513 -19.36 -24.52 3.90
N ASP A 514 -20.06 -23.42 4.16
CA ASP A 514 -21.33 -23.41 4.89
C ASP A 514 -22.06 -22.10 4.53
N VAL A 515 -22.98 -22.19 3.57
CA VAL A 515 -23.70 -21.02 3.03
C VAL A 515 -24.60 -20.39 4.09
N LYS A 516 -25.24 -21.20 4.96
CA LYS A 516 -26.08 -20.70 6.06
C LYS A 516 -25.25 -19.84 7.01
N TRP A 517 -24.11 -20.38 7.46
CA TRP A 517 -23.20 -19.61 8.31
C TRP A 517 -22.64 -18.39 7.59
N TYR A 518 -22.24 -18.51 6.31
CA TYR A 518 -21.71 -17.39 5.55
C TYR A 518 -22.69 -16.21 5.49
N ILE A 519 -23.96 -16.46 5.14
CA ILE A 519 -24.98 -15.40 5.07
C ILE A 519 -25.22 -14.80 6.46
N SER A 520 -25.36 -15.60 7.50
CA SER A 520 -25.53 -15.08 8.88
C SER A 520 -24.31 -14.26 9.34
N ALA A 521 -23.09 -14.70 9.03
CA ALA A 521 -21.86 -14.01 9.38
C ALA A 521 -21.69 -12.71 8.58
N LEU A 522 -22.01 -12.74 7.28
CA LEU A 522 -21.97 -11.58 6.40
C LEU A 522 -22.97 -10.51 6.85
N ILE A 523 -24.21 -10.88 7.16
CA ILE A 523 -25.20 -9.92 7.68
C ILE A 523 -24.71 -9.33 8.99
N ASN A 524 -24.32 -10.15 9.98
CA ASN A 524 -23.80 -9.65 11.24
C ASN A 524 -22.61 -8.68 11.02
N PHE A 525 -21.68 -9.04 10.15
CA PHE A 525 -20.57 -8.16 9.76
C PHE A 525 -21.03 -6.81 9.19
N LEU A 526 -21.92 -6.80 8.20
CA LEU A 526 -22.43 -5.58 7.58
C LEU A 526 -23.29 -4.73 8.55
N GLN A 527 -23.99 -5.37 9.50
CA GLN A 527 -24.75 -4.68 10.56
C GLN A 527 -23.83 -4.02 11.59
N MET A 528 -22.72 -4.68 11.95
CA MET A 528 -21.76 -4.16 12.92
C MET A 528 -20.95 -2.99 12.37
N VAL A 529 -20.68 -2.97 11.07
CA VAL A 529 -20.03 -1.82 10.39
C VAL A 529 -21.00 -0.65 10.22
N GLY A 530 -22.28 -0.92 9.94
CA GLY A 530 -23.27 0.13 9.76
C GLY A 530 -23.07 0.95 8.47
N ASN A 531 -23.49 2.23 8.51
CA ASN A 531 -23.37 3.20 7.41
C ASN A 531 -22.19 4.16 7.62
N GLU A 532 -21.19 3.73 8.39
CA GLU A 532 -20.03 4.54 8.77
C GLU A 532 -19.16 4.91 7.56
N ARG A 533 -18.58 6.11 7.62
CA ARG A 533 -17.76 6.70 6.56
C ARG A 533 -16.35 6.99 7.05
N ASN A 534 -15.37 6.86 6.16
CA ASN A 534 -13.99 7.18 6.44
C ASN A 534 -13.75 8.71 6.48
N ALA A 535 -12.52 9.14 6.79
CA ALA A 535 -12.16 10.55 6.86
C ALA A 535 -12.35 11.33 5.53
N GLU A 536 -12.40 10.62 4.39
CA GLU A 536 -12.68 11.21 3.06
C GLU A 536 -14.18 11.28 2.75
N GLY A 537 -15.05 10.82 3.66
CA GLY A 537 -16.50 10.78 3.46
C GLY A 537 -17.00 9.60 2.61
N LYS A 538 -16.14 8.63 2.28
CA LYS A 538 -16.51 7.40 1.57
C LYS A 538 -17.02 6.34 2.55
N PRO A 539 -17.98 5.48 2.15
CA PRO A 539 -18.45 4.40 3.01
C PRO A 539 -17.32 3.40 3.31
N LEU A 540 -17.24 2.91 4.55
CA LEU A 540 -16.23 1.90 4.95
C LEU A 540 -16.36 0.59 4.16
N ILE A 541 -17.60 0.21 3.79
CA ILE A 541 -17.87 -0.88 2.87
C ILE A 541 -18.11 -0.28 1.48
N SER A 542 -17.21 -0.55 0.55
CA SER A 542 -17.37 -0.10 -0.84
C SER A 542 -18.53 -0.81 -1.54
N GLU A 543 -19.16 -0.13 -2.51
CA GLU A 543 -20.20 -0.70 -3.37
C GLU A 543 -19.71 -1.93 -4.16
N ASN A 544 -18.43 -1.93 -4.55
CA ASN A 544 -17.80 -3.08 -5.20
C ASN A 544 -17.78 -4.32 -4.30
N ALA A 545 -17.49 -4.15 -3.01
CA ALA A 545 -17.51 -5.25 -2.05
C ALA A 545 -18.95 -5.78 -1.86
N THR A 546 -19.94 -4.89 -1.73
CA THR A 546 -21.36 -5.29 -1.64
C THR A 546 -21.81 -6.06 -2.88
N SER A 547 -21.44 -5.59 -4.07
CA SER A 547 -21.74 -6.27 -5.35
C SER A 547 -21.08 -7.66 -5.43
N GLN A 548 -19.84 -7.76 -4.95
CA GLN A 548 -19.13 -9.04 -4.87
C GLN A 548 -19.80 -10.01 -3.89
N PHE A 549 -20.26 -9.52 -2.74
CA PHE A 549 -21.00 -10.34 -1.78
C PHE A 549 -22.32 -10.86 -2.34
N VAL A 550 -23.09 -10.02 -3.04
CA VAL A 550 -24.31 -10.44 -3.76
C VAL A 550 -23.98 -11.55 -4.75
N ARG A 551 -22.98 -11.33 -5.61
CA ARG A 551 -22.57 -12.32 -6.63
C ARG A 551 -22.15 -13.66 -6.02
N LEU A 552 -21.37 -13.65 -4.95
CA LEU A 552 -20.95 -14.88 -4.27
C LEU A 552 -22.12 -15.58 -3.58
N SER A 553 -23.02 -14.81 -2.96
CA SER A 553 -24.22 -15.35 -2.30
C SER A 553 -25.11 -16.08 -3.31
N LEU A 554 -25.42 -15.43 -4.45
CA LEU A 554 -26.21 -16.04 -5.53
C LEU A 554 -25.54 -17.30 -6.08
N LYS A 555 -24.25 -17.21 -6.43
CA LYS A 555 -23.48 -18.33 -6.98
C LYS A 555 -23.46 -19.56 -6.06
N TRP A 556 -23.37 -19.36 -4.75
CA TRP A 556 -23.33 -20.48 -3.80
C TRP A 556 -24.73 -21.03 -3.53
N LEU A 557 -25.74 -20.17 -3.42
CA LEU A 557 -27.14 -20.60 -3.25
C LEU A 557 -27.65 -21.43 -4.45
N GLU A 558 -27.22 -21.13 -5.69
CA GLU A 558 -27.56 -21.93 -6.89
C GLU A 558 -27.15 -23.41 -6.80
N SER A 559 -26.17 -23.74 -5.94
CA SER A 559 -25.63 -25.09 -5.79
C SER A 559 -26.09 -25.84 -4.54
N GLU A 560 -26.91 -25.19 -3.71
CA GLU A 560 -27.40 -25.73 -2.43
C GLU A 560 -28.76 -26.42 -2.56
N GLU A 561 -29.15 -27.15 -1.53
CA GLU A 561 -30.47 -27.80 -1.44
C GLU A 561 -31.59 -26.78 -1.18
N ASP A 562 -32.80 -27.08 -1.67
CA ASP A 562 -33.97 -26.20 -1.57
C ASP A 562 -34.29 -25.78 -0.12
N GLU A 563 -34.07 -26.65 0.85
CA GLU A 563 -34.25 -26.33 2.28
C GLU A 563 -33.32 -25.20 2.75
N THR A 564 -32.09 -25.18 2.25
CA THR A 564 -31.10 -24.14 2.56
C THR A 564 -31.47 -22.83 1.90
N ILE A 565 -31.88 -22.89 0.63
CA ILE A 565 -32.35 -21.72 -0.12
C ILE A 565 -33.58 -21.11 0.57
N GLN A 566 -34.57 -21.93 0.91
CA GLN A 566 -35.77 -21.52 1.64
C GLN A 566 -35.44 -20.86 2.98
N PHE A 567 -34.52 -21.44 3.75
CA PHE A 567 -34.09 -20.86 5.02
C PHE A 567 -33.48 -19.48 4.83
N VAL A 568 -32.55 -19.33 3.87
CA VAL A 568 -31.86 -18.06 3.60
C VAL A 568 -32.83 -17.00 3.08
N CYS A 569 -33.69 -17.34 2.12
CA CYS A 569 -34.68 -16.41 1.58
C CYS A 569 -35.68 -15.96 2.66
N ASN A 570 -36.20 -16.87 3.48
CA ASN A 570 -37.09 -16.50 4.58
C ASN A 570 -36.40 -15.65 5.64
N PHE A 571 -35.12 -15.94 5.92
CA PHE A 571 -34.31 -15.15 6.85
C PHE A 571 -34.12 -13.72 6.33
N LEU A 572 -33.72 -13.55 5.07
CA LEU A 572 -33.56 -12.23 4.44
C LEU A 572 -34.88 -11.48 4.32
N TYR A 573 -35.98 -12.19 4.00
CA TYR A 573 -37.31 -11.59 3.91
C TYR A 573 -37.77 -11.01 5.25
N ARG A 574 -37.71 -11.79 6.35
CA ARG A 574 -38.10 -11.31 7.69
C ARG A 574 -37.29 -10.09 8.10
N MET A 575 -36.01 -10.12 7.75
CA MET A 575 -35.07 -9.03 8.03
C MET A 575 -35.45 -7.75 7.27
N LEU A 576 -35.93 -7.85 6.02
CA LEU A 576 -36.46 -6.71 5.27
C LEU A 576 -37.86 -6.27 5.73
N GLU A 577 -38.69 -7.21 6.20
CA GLU A 577 -40.02 -6.92 6.77
C GLU A 577 -39.89 -6.03 8.02
N ASP A 578 -38.89 -6.31 8.88
CA ASP A 578 -38.57 -5.45 10.02
C ASP A 578 -38.16 -4.04 9.59
N VAL A 579 -37.38 -3.90 8.51
CA VAL A 579 -36.97 -2.61 7.94
C VAL A 579 -38.18 -1.85 7.39
N ALA A 580 -39.04 -2.52 6.64
CA ALA A 580 -40.26 -1.95 6.09
C ALA A 580 -41.20 -1.44 7.19
N ASN A 581 -41.25 -2.13 8.34
CA ASN A 581 -42.02 -1.71 9.51
C ASN A 581 -41.38 -0.58 10.32
N GLY A 582 -40.24 -0.02 9.87
CA GLY A 582 -39.60 1.15 10.47
C GLY A 582 -38.66 0.85 11.64
N CYS A 583 -38.23 -0.41 11.82
CA CYS A 583 -37.19 -0.73 12.80
C CYS A 583 -35.83 -0.17 12.36
N LYS A 584 -35.30 0.80 13.10
CA LYS A 584 -33.99 1.42 12.85
C LYS A 584 -32.79 0.57 13.28
N ASP A 585 -33.01 -0.38 14.18
CA ASP A 585 -31.91 -1.01 14.92
C ASP A 585 -31.14 -2.02 14.04
N GLY A 586 -29.92 -1.64 13.66
CA GLY A 586 -28.94 -2.56 13.09
C GLY A 586 -28.98 -2.74 11.57
N PHE A 587 -29.76 -1.95 10.83
CA PHE A 587 -29.87 -2.11 9.38
C PHE A 587 -29.00 -1.10 8.62
N SER A 588 -27.94 -1.58 7.97
CA SER A 588 -27.11 -0.77 7.08
C SER A 588 -27.60 -0.83 5.63
N ASN A 589 -27.25 0.18 4.85
CA ASN A 589 -27.59 0.25 3.42
C ASN A 589 -27.04 -0.97 2.68
N SER A 590 -25.82 -1.42 3.03
CA SER A 590 -25.19 -2.62 2.49
C SER A 590 -25.98 -3.90 2.78
N VAL A 591 -26.57 -4.02 3.99
CA VAL A 591 -27.43 -5.16 4.36
C VAL A 591 -28.70 -5.16 3.52
N CYS A 592 -29.36 -4.00 3.40
CA CYS A 592 -30.57 -3.88 2.59
C CYS A 592 -30.29 -4.19 1.11
N THR A 593 -29.21 -3.64 0.53
CA THR A 593 -28.79 -3.95 -0.84
C THR A 593 -28.54 -5.44 -1.03
N LEU A 594 -27.82 -6.09 -0.11
CA LEU A 594 -27.58 -7.53 -0.16
C LEU A 594 -28.89 -8.32 -0.16
N ALA A 595 -29.78 -8.03 0.79
CA ALA A 595 -31.03 -8.77 0.95
C ALA A 595 -31.97 -8.59 -0.25
N VAL A 596 -32.16 -7.35 -0.72
CA VAL A 596 -33.00 -7.05 -1.89
C VAL A 596 -32.45 -7.76 -3.13
N CYS A 597 -31.15 -7.64 -3.42
CA CYS A 597 -30.55 -8.23 -4.60
C CYS A 597 -30.52 -9.76 -4.58
N VAL A 598 -30.30 -10.38 -3.41
CA VAL A 598 -30.33 -11.84 -3.27
C VAL A 598 -31.75 -12.37 -3.46
N LEU A 599 -32.76 -11.76 -2.82
CA LEU A 599 -34.16 -12.16 -3.02
C LEU A 599 -34.60 -11.98 -4.48
N LYS A 600 -34.23 -10.85 -5.09
CA LYS A 600 -34.45 -10.59 -6.52
C LYS A 600 -33.83 -11.70 -7.39
N GLY A 601 -32.56 -12.02 -7.18
CA GLY A 601 -31.87 -13.05 -7.96
C GLY A 601 -32.47 -14.45 -7.75
N MET A 602 -32.91 -14.79 -6.55
CA MET A 602 -33.56 -16.08 -6.27
C MET A 602 -34.94 -16.21 -6.92
N ASN A 603 -35.72 -15.13 -6.99
CA ASN A 603 -36.97 -15.11 -7.77
C ASN A 603 -36.73 -15.44 -9.25
N TYR A 604 -35.59 -15.01 -9.81
CA TYR A 604 -35.21 -15.34 -11.19
C TYR A 604 -34.79 -16.82 -11.34
N VAL A 605 -34.00 -17.34 -10.41
CA VAL A 605 -33.47 -18.71 -10.47
C VAL A 605 -34.56 -19.77 -10.24
N LEU A 606 -35.46 -19.54 -9.27
CA LEU A 606 -36.47 -20.52 -8.85
C LEU A 606 -37.77 -20.47 -9.67
N GLY A 607 -38.07 -19.37 -10.36
CA GLY A 607 -39.28 -19.24 -11.17
C GLY A 607 -40.59 -19.43 -10.38
N ASP A 608 -41.53 -20.21 -10.93
CA ASP A 608 -42.88 -20.47 -10.39
C ASP A 608 -42.93 -21.51 -9.25
N GLU A 609 -41.79 -21.94 -8.69
CA GLU A 609 -41.75 -22.89 -7.56
C GLU A 609 -42.18 -22.20 -6.24
N THR A 610 -43.51 -22.01 -6.13
CA THR A 610 -44.25 -21.23 -5.13
C THR A 610 -44.10 -21.67 -3.66
N SER A 611 -43.40 -22.77 -3.35
CA SER A 611 -43.26 -23.27 -1.97
C SER A 611 -42.03 -22.75 -1.22
N ILE A 612 -41.00 -22.28 -1.94
CA ILE A 612 -39.69 -21.95 -1.37
C ILE A 612 -39.62 -20.48 -0.91
N LEU A 613 -40.24 -19.57 -1.67
CA LEU A 613 -40.22 -18.13 -1.42
C LEU A 613 -41.51 -17.65 -0.71
N PRO A 614 -41.47 -16.53 0.03
CA PRO A 614 -42.68 -15.86 0.51
C PRO A 614 -43.61 -15.52 -0.66
N SER A 615 -44.93 -15.55 -0.43
CA SER A 615 -45.93 -15.18 -1.44
C SER A 615 -45.59 -13.84 -2.11
N ILE A 616 -45.77 -13.75 -3.42
CA ILE A 616 -45.48 -12.56 -4.24
C ILE A 616 -46.11 -11.30 -3.62
N ASP A 617 -47.36 -11.37 -3.14
CA ASP A 617 -48.03 -10.26 -2.46
C ASP A 617 -47.23 -9.73 -1.27
N LYS A 618 -46.70 -10.63 -0.43
CA LYS A 618 -45.93 -10.27 0.76
C LYS A 618 -44.59 -9.64 0.41
N GLN A 619 -43.93 -10.14 -0.64
CA GLN A 619 -42.68 -9.55 -1.12
C GLN A 619 -42.89 -8.12 -1.64
N VAL A 620 -43.98 -7.90 -2.38
CA VAL A 620 -44.38 -6.58 -2.88
C VAL A 620 -44.63 -5.62 -1.71
N ASP A 621 -45.36 -6.05 -0.68
CA ASP A 621 -45.64 -5.23 0.51
C ASP A 621 -44.34 -4.78 1.21
N VAL A 622 -43.36 -5.68 1.34
CA VAL A 622 -42.05 -5.35 1.95
C VAL A 622 -41.26 -4.36 1.10
N PHE A 623 -41.17 -4.55 -0.21
CA PHE A 623 -40.44 -3.62 -1.07
C PHE A 623 -41.11 -2.24 -1.16
N ILE A 624 -42.45 -2.19 -1.15
CA ILE A 624 -43.20 -0.94 -1.02
C ILE A 624 -42.87 -0.26 0.32
N GLY A 625 -42.92 -1.02 1.42
CA GLY A 625 -42.57 -0.51 2.75
C GLY A 625 -41.14 0.06 2.83
N ILE A 626 -40.18 -0.53 2.11
CA ILE A 626 -38.81 0.03 2.00
C ILE A 626 -38.79 1.36 1.24
N LEU A 627 -39.57 1.50 0.17
CA LEU A 627 -39.65 2.74 -0.61
C LEU A 627 -40.28 3.88 0.18
N GLU A 628 -41.36 3.55 0.92
CA GLU A 628 -42.11 4.46 1.80
C GLU A 628 -41.43 4.70 3.14
N SER A 629 -40.40 3.92 3.48
CA SER A 629 -39.73 4.02 4.76
C SER A 629 -39.17 5.44 4.99
N SER A 630 -39.37 5.92 6.22
CA SER A 630 -38.82 7.19 6.73
C SER A 630 -37.35 7.05 7.18
N LEU A 631 -36.73 5.91 6.89
CA LEU A 631 -35.35 5.61 7.20
C LEU A 631 -34.43 6.35 6.21
N ASP A 632 -33.25 6.78 6.68
CA ASP A 632 -32.20 7.38 5.85
C ASP A 632 -31.49 6.31 4.99
N LEU A 633 -32.27 5.61 4.16
CA LEU A 633 -31.76 4.64 3.21
C LEU A 633 -31.15 5.36 2.01
N ASP A 634 -30.02 4.84 1.53
CA ASP A 634 -29.41 5.37 0.32
C ASP A 634 -30.36 5.24 -0.88
N SER A 635 -30.26 6.21 -1.80
CA SER A 635 -30.96 6.19 -3.07
C SER A 635 -30.75 4.89 -3.85
N CYS A 636 -29.54 4.32 -3.78
CA CYS A 636 -29.22 3.02 -4.38
C CYS A 636 -30.14 1.89 -3.87
N VAL A 637 -30.45 1.83 -2.57
CA VAL A 637 -31.33 0.79 -2.00
C VAL A 637 -32.73 0.90 -2.61
N LYS A 638 -33.27 2.13 -2.69
CA LYS A 638 -34.58 2.38 -3.32
C LYS A 638 -34.60 1.99 -4.79
N CYS A 639 -33.52 2.29 -5.51
CA CYS A 639 -33.32 1.87 -6.89
C CYS A 639 -33.32 0.33 -7.05
N TYR A 640 -32.60 -0.40 -6.20
CA TYR A 640 -32.61 -1.87 -6.23
C TYR A 640 -33.99 -2.45 -5.88
N SER A 641 -34.71 -1.85 -4.92
CA SER A 641 -36.09 -2.26 -4.59
C SER A 641 -37.06 -2.03 -5.75
N LEU A 642 -36.95 -0.89 -6.46
CA LEU A 642 -37.74 -0.64 -7.67
C LEU A 642 -37.43 -1.67 -8.76
N ASN A 643 -36.16 -2.02 -8.97
CA ASN A 643 -35.78 -3.07 -9.91
C ASN A 643 -36.34 -4.44 -9.52
N ALA A 644 -36.38 -4.77 -8.22
CA ALA A 644 -36.98 -6.01 -7.75
C ALA A 644 -38.50 -6.03 -7.97
N LEU A 645 -39.18 -4.90 -7.75
CA LEU A 645 -40.61 -4.73 -8.03
C LEU A 645 -40.91 -4.86 -9.53
N MET A 646 -40.08 -4.29 -10.40
CA MET A 646 -40.21 -4.43 -11.85
C MET A 646 -40.15 -5.88 -12.30
N ASP A 647 -39.18 -6.65 -11.80
CA ASP A 647 -39.03 -8.07 -12.15
C ASP A 647 -40.20 -8.92 -11.65
N ILE A 648 -40.63 -8.70 -10.40
CA ILE A 648 -41.81 -9.38 -9.83
C ILE A 648 -43.06 -9.04 -10.65
N TYR A 649 -43.25 -7.75 -10.96
CA TYR A 649 -44.37 -7.29 -11.74
C TYR A 649 -44.37 -7.89 -13.14
N ALA A 650 -43.21 -8.05 -13.78
CA ALA A 650 -43.07 -8.68 -15.09
C ALA A 650 -43.49 -10.16 -15.06
N ASN A 651 -43.18 -10.89 -13.99
CA ASN A 651 -43.41 -12.35 -13.91
C ASN A 651 -44.74 -12.75 -13.24
N ALA A 652 -45.47 -11.84 -12.59
CA ALA A 652 -46.66 -12.21 -11.81
C ALA A 652 -47.91 -12.53 -12.67
N ASN A 653 -48.59 -13.63 -12.34
CA ASN A 653 -49.90 -14.04 -12.87
C ASN A 653 -51.06 -13.35 -12.13
N GLY A 654 -51.08 -12.02 -12.15
CA GLY A 654 -52.04 -11.19 -11.38
C GLY A 654 -51.65 -9.71 -11.33
N ALA A 655 -51.11 -9.21 -12.44
CA ALA A 655 -50.39 -7.94 -12.49
C ALA A 655 -51.26 -6.72 -12.16
N ASP A 656 -52.52 -6.67 -12.60
CA ASP A 656 -53.36 -5.47 -12.40
C ASP A 656 -53.64 -5.17 -10.93
N THR A 657 -53.96 -6.19 -10.13
CA THR A 657 -54.17 -6.04 -8.67
C THR A 657 -52.89 -5.67 -7.92
N LEU A 658 -51.73 -6.12 -8.40
CA LEU A 658 -50.45 -5.76 -7.82
C LEU A 658 -50.05 -4.32 -8.17
N PHE A 659 -50.35 -3.86 -9.38
CA PHE A 659 -50.07 -2.49 -9.79
C PHE A 659 -50.90 -1.48 -9.01
N GLU A 660 -52.20 -1.75 -8.78
CA GLU A 660 -53.06 -0.87 -7.97
C GLU A 660 -52.51 -0.67 -6.56
N LYS A 661 -51.91 -1.72 -5.96
CA LYS A 661 -51.22 -1.60 -4.66
C LYS A 661 -49.98 -0.71 -4.74
N MET A 662 -49.16 -0.87 -5.79
CA MET A 662 -47.92 -0.10 -5.98
C MET A 662 -48.16 1.36 -6.40
N GLU A 663 -49.27 1.66 -7.08
CA GLU A 663 -49.54 2.95 -7.71
C GLU A 663 -49.51 4.11 -6.73
N ASN A 664 -50.04 3.91 -5.52
CA ASN A 664 -50.04 4.93 -4.46
C ASN A 664 -48.61 5.36 -4.11
N SER A 665 -47.72 4.40 -3.86
CA SER A 665 -46.33 4.65 -3.49
C SER A 665 -45.50 5.19 -4.66
N LEU A 666 -45.73 4.67 -5.88
CA LEU A 666 -45.04 5.12 -7.10
C LEU A 666 -45.41 6.55 -7.49
N SER A 667 -46.66 6.97 -7.24
CA SER A 667 -47.11 8.33 -7.52
C SER A 667 -46.33 9.39 -6.74
N ALA A 668 -45.97 9.08 -5.49
CA ALA A 668 -45.13 9.94 -4.66
C ALA A 668 -43.69 10.04 -5.20
N LEU A 669 -43.14 8.93 -5.68
CA LEU A 669 -41.76 8.84 -6.20
C LEU A 669 -41.54 9.60 -7.53
N LYS A 670 -42.59 9.90 -8.29
CA LYS A 670 -42.50 10.74 -9.52
C LYS A 670 -41.93 12.14 -9.27
N SER A 671 -42.09 12.65 -8.05
CA SER A 671 -41.60 13.96 -7.62
C SER A 671 -40.31 13.90 -6.81
N SER A 672 -39.65 12.74 -6.78
CA SER A 672 -38.37 12.57 -6.10
C SER A 672 -37.28 13.47 -6.71
N LYS A 673 -36.33 13.89 -5.87
CA LYS A 673 -35.16 14.68 -6.31
C LYS A 673 -34.10 13.86 -7.04
N ASN A 674 -34.13 12.53 -6.90
CA ASN A 674 -33.13 11.65 -7.51
C ASN A 674 -33.60 11.19 -8.89
N GLU A 675 -32.84 11.56 -9.92
CA GLU A 675 -33.14 11.28 -11.34
C GLU A 675 -33.31 9.77 -11.61
N GLU A 676 -32.48 8.93 -11.00
CA GLU A 676 -32.47 7.48 -11.22
C GLU A 676 -33.72 6.79 -10.66
N ILE A 677 -34.22 7.28 -9.52
CA ILE A 677 -35.48 6.81 -8.92
C ILE A 677 -36.66 7.20 -9.80
N VAL A 678 -36.66 8.45 -10.30
CA VAL A 678 -37.70 8.97 -11.18
C VAL A 678 -37.72 8.17 -12.49
N GLU A 679 -36.56 7.94 -13.09
CA GLU A 679 -36.42 7.17 -14.33
C GLU A 679 -36.97 5.75 -14.17
N ARG A 680 -36.54 5.00 -13.15
CA ARG A 680 -37.04 3.64 -12.87
C ARG A 680 -38.53 3.60 -12.56
N THR A 681 -39.05 4.62 -11.88
CA THR A 681 -40.49 4.75 -11.63
C THR A 681 -41.25 4.87 -12.94
N TYR A 682 -40.79 5.72 -13.87
CA TYR A 682 -41.41 5.84 -15.20
C TYR A 682 -41.29 4.57 -16.04
N GLN A 683 -40.15 3.86 -15.97
CA GLN A 683 -39.98 2.57 -16.64
C GLN A 683 -41.04 1.55 -16.19
N LEU A 684 -41.32 1.46 -14.88
CA LEU A 684 -42.37 0.58 -14.36
C LEU A 684 -43.77 0.98 -14.87
N TYR A 685 -44.10 2.28 -14.94
CA TYR A 685 -45.35 2.75 -15.56
C TYR A 685 -45.42 2.40 -17.06
N SER A 686 -44.32 2.52 -17.79
CA SER A 686 -44.24 2.12 -19.19
C SER A 686 -44.46 0.62 -19.36
N ILE A 687 -43.85 -0.22 -18.53
CA ILE A 687 -44.04 -1.67 -18.53
C ILE A 687 -45.51 -2.01 -18.26
N HIS A 688 -46.16 -1.32 -17.32
CA HIS A 688 -47.59 -1.50 -17.04
C HIS A 688 -48.47 -1.16 -18.24
N ASN A 689 -48.21 -0.04 -18.93
CA ASN A 689 -48.97 0.36 -20.11
C ASN A 689 -48.82 -0.65 -21.25
N VAL A 690 -47.59 -1.10 -21.52
CA VAL A 690 -47.31 -2.11 -22.56
C VAL A 690 -48.01 -3.43 -22.22
N ARG A 691 -47.99 -3.85 -20.94
CA ARG A 691 -48.67 -5.08 -20.49
C ARG A 691 -50.19 -5.01 -20.63
N LYS A 692 -50.81 -3.84 -20.42
CA LYS A 692 -52.24 -3.62 -20.67
C LYS A 692 -52.60 -3.73 -22.14
N GLU A 693 -51.71 -3.29 -23.04
CA GLU A 693 -51.92 -3.35 -24.49
C GLU A 693 -51.69 -4.75 -25.07
N PHE A 694 -50.70 -5.50 -24.56
CA PHE A 694 -50.32 -6.83 -25.03
C PHE A 694 -50.72 -7.91 -24.01
N CYS A 695 -51.99 -8.35 -24.05
CA CYS A 695 -52.52 -9.43 -23.22
C CYS A 695 -51.78 -10.77 -23.44
N GLY A 696 -50.81 -11.09 -22.59
CA GLY A 696 -50.39 -12.47 -22.29
C GLY A 696 -49.21 -13.06 -23.06
N GLU A 697 -48.69 -12.44 -24.12
CA GLU A 697 -47.46 -12.90 -24.80
C GLU A 697 -46.22 -12.12 -24.31
N ILE A 698 -45.87 -12.28 -23.03
CA ILE A 698 -44.84 -11.47 -22.34
C ILE A 698 -43.53 -12.25 -22.07
N ASP A 699 -43.35 -13.41 -22.67
CA ASP A 699 -42.11 -14.21 -22.52
C ASP A 699 -40.84 -13.52 -23.08
N TYR A 700 -41.02 -12.46 -23.87
CA TYR A 700 -39.92 -11.71 -24.48
C TYR A 700 -39.39 -10.55 -23.62
N LEU A 701 -40.22 -9.93 -22.78
CA LEU A 701 -39.81 -8.74 -22.00
C LEU A 701 -38.86 -9.11 -20.85
N SER A 702 -39.03 -10.28 -20.24
CA SER A 702 -38.16 -10.77 -19.16
C SER A 702 -36.70 -10.97 -19.60
N LYS A 703 -36.45 -11.24 -20.89
CA LYS A 703 -35.10 -11.38 -21.46
C LYS A 703 -34.44 -10.06 -21.85
N VAL A 704 -35.23 -9.03 -22.14
CA VAL A 704 -34.74 -7.74 -22.67
C VAL A 704 -34.20 -6.84 -21.55
N PHE A 705 -34.84 -6.83 -20.38
CA PHE A 705 -34.42 -5.97 -19.27
C PHE A 705 -33.28 -6.56 -18.40
N SER A 706 -32.92 -7.83 -18.58
CA SER A 706 -31.83 -8.46 -17.81
C SER A 706 -30.43 -8.29 -18.41
N ARG A 707 -30.30 -7.75 -19.64
CA ARG A 707 -29.01 -7.51 -20.31
C ARG A 707 -28.86 -6.05 -20.68
N GLU A 708 -28.54 -5.21 -19.71
CA GLU A 708 -28.03 -3.85 -20.00
C GLU A 708 -26.56 -3.92 -20.43
N GLU A 709 -26.31 -4.27 -21.69
CA GLU A 709 -25.21 -3.64 -22.44
C GLU A 709 -25.84 -2.49 -23.22
N VAL A 710 -25.86 -1.30 -22.62
CA VAL A 710 -26.35 -0.09 -23.29
C VAL A 710 -25.33 0.31 -24.36
N SER A 711 -25.54 -0.15 -25.60
CA SER A 711 -24.95 0.52 -26.76
C SER A 711 -25.74 1.81 -26.98
N THR A 712 -25.13 2.96 -26.68
CA THR A 712 -25.71 4.27 -26.96
C THR A 712 -25.86 4.45 -28.47
N ASP A 713 -27.09 4.38 -28.97
CA ASP A 713 -27.38 4.68 -30.38
C ASP A 713 -27.30 6.20 -30.59
N SER A 714 -26.13 6.66 -30.99
CA SER A 714 -25.81 8.07 -31.19
C SER A 714 -26.62 8.75 -32.30
N GLU A 715 -27.35 7.99 -33.12
CA GLU A 715 -28.10 8.56 -34.25
C GLU A 715 -29.55 8.96 -33.92
N LEU A 716 -30.08 8.55 -32.76
CA LEU A 716 -31.42 8.89 -32.23
C LEU A 716 -32.50 9.06 -33.33
N PRO A 717 -32.76 8.03 -34.15
CA PRO A 717 -33.54 8.17 -35.39
C PRO A 717 -35.00 8.57 -35.17
N PHE A 718 -35.59 8.29 -33.99
CA PHE A 718 -36.96 8.67 -33.65
C PHE A 718 -37.19 10.19 -33.57
N LEU A 719 -36.14 10.98 -33.34
CA LEU A 719 -36.21 12.44 -33.31
C LEU A 719 -36.19 13.07 -34.72
N LYS A 720 -35.86 12.31 -35.76
CA LYS A 720 -35.73 12.85 -37.14
C LYS A 720 -37.04 13.45 -37.64
N SER A 721 -38.18 12.85 -37.32
CA SER A 721 -39.52 13.36 -37.69
C SER A 721 -39.80 14.73 -37.07
N TYR A 722 -39.52 14.88 -35.77
CA TYR A 722 -39.67 16.14 -35.04
C TYR A 722 -38.71 17.22 -35.57
N VAL A 723 -37.43 16.88 -35.78
CA VAL A 723 -36.44 17.83 -36.33
C VAL A 723 -36.84 18.31 -37.72
N ILE A 724 -37.32 17.42 -38.60
CA ILE A 724 -37.82 17.79 -39.93
C ILE A 724 -39.04 18.71 -39.83
N GLU A 725 -39.94 18.48 -38.88
CA GLU A 725 -41.11 19.31 -38.67
C GLU A 725 -40.74 20.72 -38.17
N GLN A 726 -39.77 20.82 -37.26
CA GLN A 726 -39.28 22.12 -36.76
C GLN A 726 -38.52 22.89 -37.83
N VAL A 727 -37.73 22.22 -38.67
CA VAL A 727 -37.08 22.84 -39.83
C VAL A 727 -38.11 23.38 -40.82
N LYS A 728 -39.21 22.65 -41.05
CA LYS A 728 -40.35 23.15 -41.86
C LYS A 728 -41.03 24.37 -41.24
N LYS A 729 -41.05 24.49 -39.91
CA LYS A 729 -41.55 25.66 -39.17
C LYS A 729 -40.55 26.84 -39.15
N GLY A 730 -39.45 26.74 -39.88
CA GLY A 730 -38.45 27.80 -40.03
C GLY A 730 -37.28 27.71 -39.06
N ALA A 731 -37.16 26.64 -38.28
CA ALA A 731 -36.00 26.44 -37.42
C ALA A 731 -34.74 26.13 -38.25
N SER A 732 -33.62 26.77 -37.93
CA SER A 732 -32.36 26.52 -38.61
C SER A 732 -31.83 25.11 -38.31
N LEU A 733 -31.30 24.43 -39.34
CA LEU A 733 -30.64 23.12 -39.18
C LEU A 733 -29.47 23.23 -38.19
N TYR A 734 -29.38 22.30 -37.24
CA TYR A 734 -28.30 22.24 -36.26
C TYR A 734 -26.96 22.02 -36.97
N SER A 735 -26.04 22.99 -36.88
CA SER A 735 -24.67 22.88 -37.42
C SER A 735 -23.67 23.21 -36.32
N HIS A 736 -22.84 22.24 -35.98
CA HIS A 736 -21.78 22.36 -34.98
C HIS A 736 -20.79 23.52 -35.27
N GLN A 737 -20.60 23.84 -36.55
CA GLN A 737 -19.73 24.94 -36.99
C GLN A 737 -20.32 26.31 -36.65
N LYS A 738 -21.62 26.51 -36.88
CA LYS A 738 -22.30 27.77 -36.50
C LYS A 738 -22.30 27.99 -34.99
N GLN A 739 -22.39 26.92 -34.20
CA GLN A 739 -22.34 27.03 -32.73
C GLN A 739 -20.94 27.46 -32.26
N LYS A 740 -19.87 26.95 -32.88
CA LYS A 740 -18.50 27.40 -32.60
C LYS A 740 -18.27 28.85 -33.02
N GLU A 741 -18.75 29.27 -34.19
CA GLU A 741 -18.64 30.66 -34.65
C GLU A 741 -19.42 31.63 -33.76
N VAL A 742 -20.62 31.24 -33.31
CA VAL A 742 -21.42 32.04 -32.37
C VAL A 742 -20.77 32.07 -30.98
N LEU A 743 -20.20 30.95 -30.52
CA LEU A 743 -19.52 30.90 -29.23
C LEU A 743 -18.22 31.71 -29.24
N ASP A 744 -17.42 31.61 -30.31
CA ASP A 744 -16.18 32.38 -30.47
C ASP A 744 -16.45 33.87 -30.62
N SER A 745 -17.52 34.26 -31.33
CA SER A 745 -17.95 35.66 -31.43
C SER A 745 -18.49 36.21 -30.09
N LEU A 746 -19.19 35.40 -29.30
CA LEU A 746 -19.66 35.78 -27.96
C LEU A 746 -18.51 35.86 -26.93
N LEU A 747 -17.52 34.97 -27.01
CA LEU A 747 -16.34 34.98 -26.14
C LEU A 747 -15.39 36.14 -26.47
N THR A 748 -15.22 36.48 -27.75
CA THR A 748 -14.45 37.68 -28.17
C THR A 748 -15.18 38.99 -27.86
N ALA A 749 -16.51 39.00 -27.82
CA ALA A 749 -17.28 40.15 -27.37
C ALA A 749 -17.24 40.32 -25.82
N SER A 750 -17.26 39.21 -25.07
CA SER A 750 -17.18 39.20 -23.60
C SER A 750 -15.83 39.68 -23.07
N SER A 751 -14.72 39.29 -23.72
CA SER A 751 -13.36 39.71 -23.32
C SER A 751 -13.10 41.21 -23.49
N ARG A 752 -13.84 41.89 -24.39
CA ARG A 752 -13.76 43.35 -24.58
C ARG A 752 -14.57 44.16 -23.57
N ALA A 753 -15.56 43.56 -22.90
CA ALA A 753 -16.55 44.30 -22.11
C ALA A 753 -16.57 43.98 -20.60
N ASN A 754 -15.79 43.02 -20.11
CA ASN A 754 -15.66 42.64 -18.69
C ASN A 754 -17.01 42.65 -17.91
N LYS A 755 -18.05 42.05 -18.49
CA LYS A 755 -19.33 41.76 -17.83
C LYS A 755 -19.73 40.31 -18.09
N PRO A 756 -20.37 39.62 -17.12
CA PRO A 756 -20.85 38.26 -17.32
C PRO A 756 -21.99 38.23 -18.34
N LEU A 757 -21.95 37.25 -19.24
CA LEU A 757 -23.00 36.97 -20.22
C LEU A 757 -24.22 36.37 -19.49
N ILE A 758 -25.33 37.11 -19.44
CA ILE A 758 -26.63 36.57 -19.04
C ILE A 758 -27.37 36.19 -20.31
N ILE A 759 -27.52 34.88 -20.56
CA ILE A 759 -28.33 34.35 -21.66
C ILE A 759 -29.79 34.43 -21.21
N LYS A 760 -30.54 35.38 -21.76
CA LYS A 760 -32.01 35.39 -21.63
C LYS A 760 -32.57 34.44 -22.70
N THR A 761 -33.15 33.33 -22.26
CA THR A 761 -34.03 32.52 -23.11
C THR A 761 -35.41 33.15 -23.07
N ASP A 762 -35.82 33.79 -24.15
CA ASP A 762 -37.18 34.30 -24.29
C ASP A 762 -38.17 33.12 -24.48
N ASN A 763 -39.29 33.22 -23.77
CA ASN A 763 -40.54 32.43 -23.86
C ASN A 763 -40.58 31.02 -23.26
N ILE A 764 -40.45 30.94 -21.93
CA ILE A 764 -41.26 30.02 -21.11
C ILE A 764 -41.84 30.82 -19.91
N ASN A 765 -43.12 30.60 -19.61
CA ASN A 765 -43.95 31.37 -18.68
C ASN A 765 -43.34 31.51 -17.26
N PRO A 766 -43.27 32.71 -16.64
CA PRO A 766 -42.52 32.95 -15.41
C PRO A 766 -43.39 32.92 -14.14
N GLN A 767 -43.90 31.75 -13.73
CA GLN A 767 -44.55 31.62 -12.41
C GLN A 767 -44.09 30.46 -11.51
N GLU A 768 -43.19 29.58 -11.95
CA GLU A 768 -42.61 28.58 -11.06
C GLU A 768 -41.11 28.52 -11.29
N LEU A 769 -40.34 29.29 -10.51
CA LEU A 769 -38.91 29.08 -10.21
C LEU A 769 -38.45 30.28 -9.37
N ASN A 770 -38.78 30.24 -8.08
CA ASN A 770 -38.27 31.21 -7.11
C ASN A 770 -36.93 30.69 -6.57
N PHE A 771 -35.83 31.02 -7.27
CA PHE A 771 -34.49 30.94 -6.69
C PHE A 771 -34.23 32.23 -5.90
N LYS A 772 -34.25 32.14 -4.57
CA LYS A 772 -33.52 33.08 -3.71
C LYS A 772 -32.22 32.44 -3.26
N SER A 773 -31.14 33.06 -3.71
CA SER A 773 -29.79 32.96 -3.17
C SER A 773 -29.74 33.38 -1.70
N ASP A 774 -28.87 32.74 -0.91
CA ASP A 774 -27.88 33.50 -0.15
C ASP A 774 -26.63 32.67 0.19
N GLN A 775 -25.54 33.40 0.24
CA GLN A 775 -24.13 33.02 0.14
C GLN A 775 -23.54 32.58 1.48
N VAL A 776 -22.47 31.74 1.47
CA VAL A 776 -21.19 32.00 2.18
C VAL A 776 -20.05 31.21 1.49
N ARG A 777 -18.94 31.91 1.20
CA ARG A 777 -17.62 31.46 0.68
C ARG A 777 -16.73 30.85 1.80
N PRO A 778 -15.68 30.05 1.51
CA PRO A 778 -14.32 30.60 1.26
C PRO A 778 -13.49 29.82 0.20
N THR A 779 -12.92 30.52 -0.79
CA THR A 779 -11.48 30.85 -1.01
C THR A 779 -10.57 29.75 -1.60
N ASN A 780 -10.32 29.91 -2.90
CA ASN A 780 -9.11 29.73 -3.72
C ASN A 780 -7.91 28.86 -3.32
N GLU A 781 -7.48 28.12 -4.37
CA GLU A 781 -6.12 27.87 -4.85
C GLU A 781 -5.27 26.76 -4.21
N ALA A 782 -5.21 25.61 -4.89
CA ALA A 782 -3.95 24.90 -5.13
C ALA A 782 -4.03 24.01 -6.38
N SER A 783 -3.18 24.33 -7.34
CA SER A 783 -2.82 23.57 -8.54
C SER A 783 -2.50 22.10 -8.25
N SER A 784 -3.19 21.18 -8.92
CA SER A 784 -2.90 19.75 -8.87
C SER A 784 -1.63 19.40 -9.67
N LYS A 785 -0.52 19.24 -8.96
CA LYS A 785 0.62 18.44 -9.43
C LYS A 785 0.22 16.97 -9.34
N LYS A 786 0.20 16.28 -10.48
CA LYS A 786 0.04 14.82 -10.57
C LYS A 786 1.06 14.12 -9.67
N SER A 787 0.60 13.52 -8.57
CA SER A 787 1.38 12.63 -7.72
C SER A 787 1.46 11.25 -8.38
N LYS A 788 2.68 10.86 -8.76
CA LYS A 788 3.05 9.46 -9.00
C LYS A 788 2.98 8.72 -7.66
N VAL A 789 1.99 7.83 -7.51
CA VAL A 789 1.97 6.82 -6.45
C VAL A 789 2.93 5.71 -6.88
N ILE A 790 4.07 5.61 -6.18
CA ILE A 790 5.01 4.49 -6.25
C ILE A 790 4.97 3.86 -4.85
N TRP A 791 4.91 2.53 -4.81
CA TRP A 791 4.90 1.61 -3.65
C TRP A 791 3.51 1.21 -3.11
N GLY A 792 3.02 0.07 -3.60
CA GLY A 792 2.13 -0.84 -2.87
C GLY A 792 2.96 -1.94 -2.18
N PRO A 793 2.49 -2.53 -1.07
CA PRO A 793 3.23 -3.54 -0.32
C PRO A 793 3.23 -4.89 -1.06
N GLU A 794 4.43 -5.36 -1.38
CA GLU A 794 4.70 -6.73 -1.81
C GLU A 794 4.48 -7.70 -0.63
N ASP A 795 3.58 -8.65 -0.81
CA ASP A 795 3.65 -10.02 -0.27
C ASP A 795 2.45 -10.79 -0.84
N SER A 796 2.59 -11.28 -2.07
CA SER A 796 1.67 -12.25 -2.68
C SER A 796 2.47 -13.19 -3.57
N ILE A 797 3.14 -14.12 -2.92
CA ILE A 797 3.50 -15.41 -3.51
C ILE A 797 3.02 -16.44 -2.49
N MET A 798 1.77 -16.86 -2.65
CA MET A 798 1.28 -18.09 -2.05
C MET A 798 1.76 -19.20 -2.99
N MET A 799 2.67 -20.04 -2.49
CA MET A 799 2.92 -21.35 -3.08
C MET A 799 1.61 -22.13 -2.99
N GLU A 800 1.15 -22.66 -4.11
CA GLU A 800 0.06 -23.63 -4.16
C GLU A 800 0.49 -24.89 -3.41
N GLU A 801 -0.28 -25.29 -2.40
CA GLU A 801 -0.17 -26.62 -1.81
C GLU A 801 -1.00 -27.59 -2.65
N ASP A 802 -0.32 -28.32 -3.54
CA ASP A 802 -0.82 -29.56 -4.10
C ASP A 802 -0.96 -30.60 -2.97
N ASN A 803 -2.16 -30.71 -2.40
CA ASN A 803 -2.58 -31.90 -1.68
C ASN A 803 -3.49 -32.73 -2.60
N LEU A 804 -2.86 -33.52 -3.47
CA LEU A 804 -3.47 -34.68 -4.11
C LEU A 804 -3.87 -35.68 -3.02
N ASN A 805 -5.17 -35.84 -2.75
CA ASN A 805 -5.72 -37.09 -2.22
C ASN A 805 -7.26 -37.20 -2.26
N ASP A 806 -7.92 -36.76 -3.34
CA ASP A 806 -9.34 -37.13 -3.61
C ASP A 806 -9.63 -37.10 -5.14
N THR A 807 -9.23 -38.15 -5.88
CA THR A 807 -9.17 -38.15 -7.37
C THR A 807 -10.03 -39.14 -8.18
N PRO A 808 -11.01 -39.93 -7.69
CA PRO A 808 -11.88 -40.71 -8.61
C PRO A 808 -13.16 -39.98 -9.07
N GLU A 809 -13.83 -39.23 -8.20
CA GLU A 809 -15.16 -38.67 -8.49
C GLU A 809 -15.13 -37.32 -9.21
N LEU A 810 -14.14 -36.48 -8.91
CA LEU A 810 -13.95 -35.19 -9.57
C LEU A 810 -13.52 -35.35 -11.03
N VAL A 811 -12.64 -36.32 -11.32
CA VAL A 811 -12.21 -36.64 -12.69
C VAL A 811 -13.40 -37.19 -13.51
N LYS A 812 -14.22 -38.08 -12.94
CA LYS A 812 -15.45 -38.55 -13.59
C LYS A 812 -16.46 -37.42 -13.86
N LYS A 813 -16.62 -36.47 -12.93
CA LYS A 813 -17.49 -35.30 -13.13
C LYS A 813 -16.94 -34.34 -14.19
N MET A 814 -15.62 -34.18 -14.30
CA MET A 814 -15.00 -33.36 -15.34
C MET A 814 -15.07 -34.00 -16.72
N GLU A 815 -14.86 -35.31 -16.84
CA GLU A 815 -15.02 -36.06 -18.10
C GLU A 815 -16.47 -36.04 -18.60
N ALA A 816 -17.45 -36.15 -17.69
CA ALA A 816 -18.87 -36.01 -18.03
C ALA A 816 -19.21 -34.60 -18.52
N LYS A 817 -18.63 -33.55 -17.91
CA LYS A 817 -18.80 -32.16 -18.34
C LYS A 817 -18.13 -31.85 -19.68
N LEU A 818 -16.98 -32.46 -19.97
CA LEU A 818 -16.30 -32.33 -21.27
C LEU A 818 -17.09 -33.01 -22.39
N LYS A 819 -17.65 -34.20 -22.16
CA LYS A 819 -18.55 -34.87 -23.11
C LYS A 819 -19.84 -34.08 -23.35
N ALA A 820 -20.42 -33.48 -22.31
CA ALA A 820 -21.59 -32.63 -22.47
C ALA A 820 -21.28 -31.37 -23.29
N LYS A 821 -20.12 -30.73 -23.10
CA LYS A 821 -19.70 -29.57 -23.89
C LYS A 821 -19.40 -29.91 -25.37
N GLN A 822 -18.81 -31.07 -25.64
CA GLN A 822 -18.56 -31.51 -27.03
C GLN A 822 -19.85 -31.80 -27.79
N ASN A 823 -20.88 -32.33 -27.12
CA ASN A 823 -22.19 -32.57 -27.75
C ASN A 823 -22.97 -31.28 -28.03
N VAL A 824 -22.79 -30.22 -27.23
CA VAL A 824 -23.43 -28.91 -27.46
C VAL A 824 -22.77 -28.19 -28.65
N LEU A 825 -21.46 -28.27 -28.80
CA LEU A 825 -20.73 -27.70 -29.94
C LEU A 825 -21.10 -28.36 -31.28
N HIS A 826 -21.37 -29.67 -31.27
CA HIS A 826 -21.81 -30.37 -32.49
C HIS A 826 -23.23 -29.99 -32.91
N CYS A 827 -24.14 -29.76 -31.95
CA CYS A 827 -25.49 -29.25 -32.22
C CYS A 827 -25.52 -27.81 -32.75
N ASP A 828 -24.57 -26.96 -32.35
CA ASP A 828 -24.48 -25.58 -32.83
C ASP A 828 -23.87 -25.48 -34.24
N GLU A 829 -22.98 -26.39 -34.63
CA GLU A 829 -22.49 -26.49 -36.02
C GLU A 829 -23.59 -26.93 -36.99
N ASP A 830 -24.45 -27.88 -36.60
CA ASP A 830 -25.59 -28.31 -37.42
C ASP A 830 -26.67 -27.23 -37.55
N ARG A 831 -26.86 -26.40 -36.51
CA ARG A 831 -27.73 -25.21 -36.56
C ARG A 831 -27.16 -24.12 -37.45
N MET A 832 -25.85 -23.88 -37.42
CA MET A 832 -25.20 -22.91 -38.32
C MET A 832 -25.27 -23.35 -39.79
N ASN A 833 -25.10 -24.65 -40.06
CA ASN A 833 -25.15 -25.20 -41.42
C ASN A 833 -26.56 -25.21 -42.00
N SER A 834 -27.59 -25.48 -41.18
CA SER A 834 -28.99 -25.33 -41.59
C SER A 834 -29.39 -23.87 -41.83
N HIS A 835 -28.86 -22.93 -41.04
CA HIS A 835 -29.08 -21.49 -41.27
C HIS A 835 -28.38 -20.99 -42.55
N LYS A 836 -27.15 -21.44 -42.83
CA LYS A 836 -26.45 -21.14 -44.09
C LYS A 836 -27.15 -21.74 -45.31
N GLN A 837 -27.78 -22.90 -45.18
CA GLN A 837 -28.55 -23.52 -46.24
C GLN A 837 -29.87 -22.77 -46.49
N ALA A 838 -30.58 -22.35 -45.43
CA ALA A 838 -31.78 -21.51 -45.53
C ALA A 838 -31.48 -20.15 -46.19
N ILE A 839 -30.33 -19.53 -45.90
CA ILE A 839 -29.91 -18.27 -46.54
C ILE A 839 -29.56 -18.50 -48.02
N LYS A 840 -28.93 -19.64 -48.38
CA LYS A 840 -28.67 -19.99 -49.78
C LYS A 840 -29.95 -20.26 -50.57
N ASP A 841 -30.97 -20.84 -49.94
CA ASP A 841 -32.25 -21.12 -50.58
C ASP A 841 -33.11 -19.85 -50.70
N PHE A 842 -32.97 -18.90 -49.75
CA PHE A 842 -33.58 -17.56 -49.84
C PHE A 842 -32.97 -16.72 -50.97
N VAL A 843 -31.64 -16.70 -51.09
CA VAL A 843 -30.92 -15.97 -52.17
C VAL A 843 -31.21 -16.54 -53.57
N LYS A 844 -31.50 -17.85 -53.68
CA LYS A 844 -31.95 -18.47 -54.95
C LYS A 844 -33.40 -18.12 -55.32
N SER A 845 -34.23 -17.77 -54.33
CA SER A 845 -35.63 -17.42 -54.56
C SER A 845 -35.82 -15.96 -55.03
N GLU A 846 -34.90 -15.05 -54.68
CA GLU A 846 -34.93 -13.66 -55.17
C GLU A 846 -34.27 -13.47 -56.55
N SER A 847 -33.44 -14.41 -57.01
CA SER A 847 -32.79 -14.34 -58.34
C SER A 847 -33.68 -14.76 -59.53
N HIS A 848 -34.93 -15.14 -59.30
CA HIS A 848 -35.86 -15.58 -60.36
C HIS A 848 -36.98 -14.60 -60.72
N ASN A 849 -37.05 -13.44 -60.07
CA ASN A 849 -38.02 -12.40 -60.43
C ASN A 849 -37.27 -11.11 -60.76
N LEU A 850 -36.95 -10.90 -62.05
CA LEU A 850 -36.84 -9.61 -62.78
C LEU A 850 -35.91 -9.71 -64.01
N VAL A 851 -36.42 -10.20 -65.15
CA VAL A 851 -36.01 -9.72 -66.50
C VAL A 851 -37.17 -9.85 -67.49
N SER A 852 -37.71 -8.70 -67.91
CA SER A 852 -38.27 -8.32 -69.23
C SER A 852 -39.32 -7.24 -68.96
N THR A 853 -39.19 -5.97 -69.39
CA THR A 853 -39.03 -5.52 -70.78
C THR A 853 -38.40 -4.13 -70.88
N ASP A 854 -37.60 -3.96 -71.94
CA ASP A 854 -37.02 -2.74 -72.51
C ASP A 854 -38.04 -1.58 -72.70
N THR A 855 -37.70 -0.28 -72.73
CA THR A 855 -36.96 0.37 -73.83
C THR A 855 -36.74 1.90 -73.59
N THR A 856 -35.55 2.37 -74.01
CA THR A 856 -35.22 3.62 -74.76
C THR A 856 -35.04 5.00 -74.10
N ASN A 857 -33.78 5.47 -74.25
CA ASN A 857 -33.28 6.80 -74.69
C ASN A 857 -33.50 8.02 -73.76
N GLY A 858 -32.55 8.92 -73.48
CA GLY A 858 -31.19 9.18 -73.97
C GLY A 858 -30.92 10.71 -74.03
N ILE A 859 -29.67 11.13 -73.71
CA ILE A 859 -28.99 12.42 -74.05
C ILE A 859 -29.37 13.62 -73.12
N SER A 860 -28.49 14.48 -72.54
CA SER A 860 -27.22 15.12 -72.95
C SER A 860 -26.31 15.59 -71.77
N THR A 861 -25.00 15.28 -71.88
CA THR A 861 -23.74 16.04 -71.58
C THR A 861 -23.66 17.24 -70.60
N CYS A 862 -22.68 17.20 -69.67
CA CYS A 862 -21.55 18.17 -69.57
C CYS A 862 -20.43 17.69 -68.62
N GLN A 863 -19.18 18.06 -68.93
CA GLN A 863 -17.88 17.53 -68.46
C GLN A 863 -17.36 18.15 -67.14
N ILE A 864 -16.48 17.42 -66.43
CA ILE A 864 -15.55 17.91 -65.38
C ILE A 864 -14.16 17.25 -65.63
N PRO A 865 -13.01 17.96 -65.48
CA PRO A 865 -11.67 17.39 -65.67
C PRO A 865 -10.99 16.91 -64.36
N GLU A 866 -10.07 15.96 -64.54
CA GLU A 866 -9.20 15.27 -63.57
C GLU A 866 -7.96 16.07 -63.12
N VAL A 867 -7.43 15.76 -61.92
CA VAL A 867 -5.98 15.78 -61.62
C VAL A 867 -5.60 14.57 -60.73
N VAL A 868 -4.93 13.62 -61.38
CA VAL A 868 -3.84 12.69 -61.01
C VAL A 868 -3.44 12.48 -59.52
N LEU A 869 -3.42 11.20 -59.10
CA LEU A 869 -2.57 10.67 -58.01
C LEU A 869 -1.76 9.47 -58.53
N GLN A 870 -0.44 9.49 -58.31
CA GLN A 870 0.52 8.41 -58.59
C GLN A 870 0.96 7.72 -57.29
N GLU A 871 1.28 6.44 -57.44
CA GLU A 871 1.63 5.39 -56.46
C GLU A 871 3.03 5.54 -55.82
N THR A 872 3.25 4.83 -54.70
CA THR A 872 4.45 4.02 -54.34
C THR A 872 4.28 3.51 -52.90
N GLU A 873 4.02 2.20 -52.69
CA GLU A 873 4.95 1.07 -52.41
C GLU A 873 5.14 0.75 -50.90
N GLU A 874 4.49 -0.37 -50.48
CA GLU A 874 4.86 -1.48 -49.55
C GLU A 874 5.65 -1.26 -48.21
N PRO A 875 5.66 -2.21 -47.22
CA PRO A 875 5.24 -3.62 -47.25
C PRO A 875 4.42 -4.19 -46.06
N GLU A 876 3.77 -5.32 -46.38
CA GLU A 876 3.57 -6.59 -45.65
C GLU A 876 3.44 -6.70 -44.10
N MET A 877 2.30 -7.28 -43.72
CA MET A 877 2.08 -8.37 -42.76
C MET A 877 2.85 -8.41 -41.43
N LYS A 878 2.10 -8.25 -40.34
CA LYS A 878 2.09 -9.27 -39.28
C LYS A 878 0.72 -9.37 -38.61
N ILE A 879 0.22 -10.60 -38.68
CA ILE A 879 -0.99 -11.14 -38.08
C ILE A 879 -0.85 -11.09 -36.56
N THR A 880 -1.80 -10.47 -35.86
CA THR A 880 -1.99 -10.67 -34.42
C THR A 880 -3.27 -11.45 -34.22
N ILE A 881 -3.10 -12.76 -34.03
CA ILE A 881 -4.11 -13.65 -33.47
C ILE A 881 -4.22 -13.33 -31.98
N THR A 882 -5.44 -13.09 -31.56
CA THR A 882 -5.89 -13.02 -30.17
C THR A 882 -5.67 -14.36 -29.46
N CYS A 883 -4.90 -14.35 -28.39
CA CYS A 883 -5.12 -15.18 -27.19
C CYS A 883 -5.24 -14.24 -26.00
#